data_AF-A0A1L8N3M9-F1
#
_entry.id   AF-A0A1L8N3M9-F1
#
_cell.length_a   1.000
_cell.length_b   1.000
_cell.length_c   1.000
_cell.angle_alpha   90.00
_cell.angle_beta   90.00
_cell.angle_gamma   90.00
#
_symmetry.space_group_name_H-M   'P 1'
#
loop_
_entity.id
_entity.type
_entity.pdbx_description
1 polymer ?
#
loop_
_entity_poly.entity_id
_entity_poly.type
_entity_poly.pdbx_seq_one_letter_code
_entity_poly.pdbx_strand_id
1 'polypeptide(L)'
;MADISIPGVSNKYNTDELIQALVEEAKVPLNNEKDKLEEYKAQEDAWRMINTQMNKVLESSKNLYSYDNPFNSRMTTSSDENAITIDADRNADIGTYKINVKNIATADRFLSKTIDSDTEVPKGSYKFAVGEKSMTFNWKGGNLEKFVTSLNKRSTGLLKARLIGVTKNSKSLLIESLIPGENNKLTFKDDALTFALDNEIITPARNSSNTFTISKNQLQDTSTLSSFSVAVSSDSIELPPKSGFEVKIPTEVKSDSRNKIAITFTLNDLTEEELLDNEPVLPSAGNVTFKDITINQEALETALPEKVTTATPTVIEDYSSVYLKTSDGNEIKLPDLSASGKSKTYTIDLSDYDSTPESFIIRNNNTRKQLTMSQPEVLAPDTNSGYEAVNPVTTAADAKIQYEGITMTRPDNDIDDVIPNVTLHLKEPTQKTATLEIKPDKDTIKDALIEFVGNYNKLMAQMNIVTQNKEAIISELDYFTDEEVETAKKQLGMFQSEIALTSSKQRLQNIVSNYYRTTDNAEINMLTDIGISTNASSGYNGYSSSQLRGYLEINEDTLDTVLETNLDDIKNIFGYDSDNDKIIDSGVGYLIYQNLHSYTMTGGVIAMKTTSLDSKIETSNTKIASLEEEVDEKEASLKEKYGTMESTLNSLESQSSTIENFTNQNNSK
;
A
#
# COMPACT_ATOMS: atom_id res chain seq x y z
N MET A 1 -9.10 -39.24 -55.88
CA MET A 1 -10.21 -40.06 -56.40
C MET A 1 -9.66 -41.41 -56.79
N ALA A 2 -10.29 -42.50 -56.36
CA ALA A 2 -9.96 -43.82 -56.86
C ALA A 2 -10.44 -43.90 -58.32
N ASP A 3 -9.51 -44.24 -59.21
CA ASP A 3 -9.76 -44.43 -60.64
C ASP A 3 -10.68 -45.65 -60.79
N ILE A 4 -12.00 -45.42 -60.88
CA ILE A 4 -12.97 -46.46 -61.18
C ILE A 4 -12.89 -46.71 -62.69
N SER A 5 -11.89 -47.49 -63.08
CA SER A 5 -11.79 -48.04 -64.43
C SER A 5 -12.89 -49.09 -64.60
N ILE A 6 -13.90 -48.77 -65.40
CA ILE A 6 -14.90 -49.74 -65.85
C ILE A 6 -14.22 -50.66 -66.90
N PRO A 7 -14.10 -51.97 -66.64
CA PRO A 7 -13.42 -52.88 -67.57
C PRO A 7 -14.18 -52.96 -68.90
N GLY A 8 -13.57 -52.50 -70.00
CA GLY A 8 -14.11 -52.58 -71.36
C GLY A 8 -14.38 -51.24 -72.06
N VAL A 9 -14.10 -50.11 -71.40
CA VAL A 9 -14.22 -48.76 -71.95
C VAL A 9 -12.82 -48.31 -72.40
N SER A 10 -12.56 -48.22 -73.70
CA SER A 10 -11.30 -47.68 -74.22
C SER A 10 -11.48 -46.19 -74.43
N ASN A 11 -10.70 -45.32 -73.78
CA ASN A 11 -10.69 -43.84 -73.94
C ASN A 11 -10.25 -43.39 -75.36
N LYS A 12 -10.92 -43.91 -76.38
CA LYS A 12 -10.64 -43.75 -77.80
C LYS A 12 -11.24 -42.45 -78.36
N TYR A 13 -12.17 -41.85 -77.61
CA TYR A 13 -12.95 -40.67 -78.01
C TYR A 13 -12.74 -39.44 -77.11
N ASN A 14 -11.74 -39.45 -76.21
CA ASN A 14 -11.42 -38.37 -75.26
C ASN A 14 -12.62 -37.90 -74.42
N THR A 15 -13.52 -38.81 -74.06
CA THR A 15 -14.77 -38.52 -73.34
C THR A 15 -14.51 -38.02 -71.93
N ASP A 16 -13.50 -38.55 -71.24
CA ASP A 16 -13.11 -38.11 -69.89
C ASP A 16 -12.63 -36.65 -69.85
N GLU A 17 -11.81 -36.23 -70.83
CA GLU A 17 -11.32 -34.85 -70.93
C GLU A 17 -12.47 -33.86 -71.17
N LEU A 18 -13.46 -34.25 -71.97
CA LEU A 18 -14.61 -33.41 -72.27
C LEU A 18 -15.60 -33.34 -71.10
N ILE A 19 -15.82 -34.44 -70.37
CA ILE A 19 -16.57 -34.43 -69.10
C ILE A 19 -15.89 -33.50 -68.10
N GLN A 20 -14.56 -33.61 -67.95
CA GLN A 20 -13.81 -32.76 -67.03
C GLN A 20 -13.94 -31.27 -67.41
N ALA A 21 -13.82 -30.92 -68.70
CA ALA A 21 -14.00 -29.54 -69.15
C ALA A 21 -15.41 -28.99 -68.85
N LEU A 22 -16.47 -29.80 -69.06
CA LEU A 22 -17.85 -29.41 -68.78
C LEU A 22 -18.14 -29.30 -67.27
N VAL A 23 -17.49 -30.13 -66.44
CA VAL A 23 -17.58 -30.04 -64.98
C VAL A 23 -16.85 -28.79 -64.48
N GLU A 24 -15.69 -28.46 -65.02
CA GLU A 24 -14.97 -27.22 -64.67
C GLU A 24 -15.78 -25.96 -65.05
N GLU A 25 -16.49 -25.97 -66.18
CA GLU A 25 -17.45 -24.90 -66.52
C GLU A 25 -18.59 -24.81 -65.48
N ALA A 26 -19.14 -25.95 -65.06
CA ALA A 26 -20.18 -26.01 -64.04
C ALA A 26 -19.71 -25.54 -62.65
N LYS A 27 -18.40 -25.59 -62.36
CA LYS A 27 -17.81 -25.08 -61.12
C LYS A 27 -17.64 -23.57 -61.08
N VAL A 28 -17.79 -22.84 -62.18
CA VAL A 28 -17.61 -21.37 -62.19
C VAL A 28 -18.49 -20.64 -61.17
N PRO A 29 -19.82 -20.90 -61.07
CA PRO A 29 -20.66 -20.28 -60.06
C PRO A 29 -20.27 -20.66 -58.62
N LEU A 30 -19.81 -21.90 -58.41
CA LEU A 30 -19.32 -22.39 -57.13
C LEU A 30 -18.06 -21.66 -56.69
N ASN A 31 -17.06 -21.55 -57.58
CA ASN A 31 -15.81 -20.84 -57.31
C ASN A 31 -16.08 -19.36 -57.04
N ASN A 32 -16.94 -18.71 -57.83
CA ASN A 32 -17.34 -17.32 -57.58
C ASN A 32 -18.01 -17.12 -56.22
N GLU A 33 -18.79 -18.10 -55.75
CA GLU A 33 -19.42 -18.03 -54.43
C GLU A 33 -18.41 -18.31 -53.30
N LYS A 34 -17.46 -19.23 -53.50
CA LYS A 34 -16.32 -19.46 -52.60
C LYS A 34 -15.45 -18.21 -52.46
N ASP A 35 -15.18 -17.50 -53.55
CA ASP A 35 -14.41 -16.25 -53.52
C ASP A 35 -15.14 -15.17 -52.70
N LYS A 36 -16.47 -15.05 -52.85
CA LYS A 36 -17.28 -14.13 -52.03
C LYS A 36 -17.29 -14.51 -50.55
N LEU A 37 -17.36 -15.80 -50.24
CA LEU A 37 -17.30 -16.28 -48.87
C LEU A 37 -15.98 -15.85 -48.21
N GLU A 38 -14.86 -16.05 -48.90
CA GLU A 38 -13.55 -15.62 -48.41
C GLU A 38 -13.45 -14.09 -48.29
N GLU A 39 -14.04 -13.33 -49.22
CA GLU A 39 -14.14 -11.87 -49.08
C GLU A 39 -14.94 -11.46 -47.84
N TYR A 40 -16.11 -12.06 -47.60
CA TYR A 40 -16.93 -11.74 -46.42
C TYR A 40 -16.24 -12.09 -45.11
N LYS A 41 -15.55 -13.23 -45.05
CA LYS A 41 -14.73 -13.59 -43.88
C LYS A 41 -13.60 -12.59 -43.65
N ALA A 42 -12.87 -12.21 -44.70
CA ALA A 42 -11.80 -11.23 -44.58
C ALA A 42 -12.32 -9.85 -44.13
N GLN A 43 -13.50 -9.44 -44.59
CA GLN A 43 -14.18 -8.23 -44.09
C GLN A 43 -14.57 -8.38 -42.61
N GLU A 44 -15.09 -9.53 -42.21
CA GLU A 44 -15.48 -9.79 -40.82
C GLU A 44 -14.27 -9.72 -39.88
N ASP A 45 -13.16 -10.38 -40.27
CA ASP A 45 -11.91 -10.36 -39.53
C ASP A 45 -11.34 -8.93 -39.41
N ALA A 46 -11.38 -8.14 -40.49
CA ALA A 46 -10.95 -6.75 -40.46
C ALA A 46 -11.81 -5.91 -39.48
N TRP A 47 -13.13 -6.10 -39.43
CA TRP A 47 -14.00 -5.44 -38.47
C TRP A 47 -13.72 -5.87 -37.02
N ARG A 48 -13.49 -7.17 -36.79
CA ARG A 48 -13.12 -7.70 -35.47
C ARG A 48 -11.79 -7.11 -35.00
N MET A 49 -10.78 -7.02 -35.87
CA MET A 49 -9.50 -6.36 -35.57
C MET A 49 -9.67 -4.89 -35.23
N ILE A 50 -10.46 -4.15 -36.02
CA ILE A 50 -10.78 -2.74 -35.71
C ILE A 50 -11.46 -2.62 -34.34
N ASN A 51 -12.41 -3.50 -34.02
CA ASN A 51 -13.07 -3.51 -32.70
C ASN A 51 -12.06 -3.70 -31.58
N THR A 52 -11.14 -4.66 -31.71
CA THR A 52 -10.08 -4.89 -30.72
C THR A 52 -9.21 -3.65 -30.53
N GLN A 53 -8.77 -3.00 -31.61
CA GLN A 53 -7.95 -1.79 -31.50
C GLN A 53 -8.73 -0.60 -30.94
N MET A 54 -10.00 -0.43 -31.33
CA MET A 54 -10.87 0.62 -30.77
C MET A 54 -11.07 0.44 -29.27
N ASN A 55 -11.26 -0.80 -28.79
CA ASN A 55 -11.40 -1.06 -27.36
C ASN A 55 -10.10 -0.78 -26.59
N LYS A 56 -8.93 -1.12 -27.13
CA LYS A 56 -7.64 -0.75 -26.51
C LYS A 56 -7.45 0.76 -26.37
N VAL A 57 -7.80 1.52 -27.42
CA VAL A 57 -7.79 2.98 -27.36
C VAL A 57 -8.82 3.49 -26.36
N LEU A 58 -10.02 2.94 -26.33
CA LEU A 58 -11.07 3.32 -25.38
C LEU A 58 -10.62 3.09 -23.92
N GLU A 59 -10.00 1.95 -23.62
CA GLU A 59 -9.48 1.61 -22.29
C GLU A 59 -8.34 2.54 -21.87
N SER A 60 -7.30 2.68 -22.70
CA SER A 60 -6.15 3.57 -22.41
C SER A 60 -6.58 5.04 -22.32
N SER A 61 -7.49 5.49 -23.19
CA SER A 61 -8.08 6.83 -23.14
C SER A 61 -8.89 7.05 -21.86
N LYS A 62 -9.71 6.06 -21.46
CA LYS A 62 -10.48 6.12 -20.21
C LYS A 62 -9.58 6.16 -18.98
N ASN A 63 -8.50 5.39 -18.98
CA ASN A 63 -7.55 5.38 -17.87
C ASN A 63 -7.04 6.80 -17.56
N LEU A 64 -6.71 7.59 -18.59
CA LEU A 64 -6.15 8.94 -18.45
C LEU A 64 -7.12 9.97 -17.84
N TYR A 65 -8.43 9.76 -17.84
CA TYR A 65 -9.37 10.70 -17.21
C TYR A 65 -10.22 10.10 -16.10
N SER A 66 -10.27 8.77 -15.95
CA SER A 66 -11.09 8.14 -14.92
C SER A 66 -10.61 8.44 -13.50
N TYR A 67 -11.36 7.99 -12.49
CA TYR A 67 -10.94 8.08 -11.09
C TYR A 67 -9.52 7.52 -10.86
N ASP A 68 -9.16 6.45 -11.59
CA ASP A 68 -7.89 5.75 -11.47
C ASP A 68 -6.76 6.32 -12.33
N ASN A 69 -6.95 7.53 -12.85
CA ASN A 69 -5.93 8.20 -13.66
C ASN A 69 -4.56 8.27 -12.93
N PRO A 70 -3.46 8.16 -13.68
CA PRO A 70 -2.11 8.13 -13.11
C PRO A 70 -1.64 9.50 -12.63
N PHE A 71 -2.30 10.60 -13.01
CA PHE A 71 -1.84 11.97 -12.69
C PHE A 71 -1.85 12.28 -11.19
N ASN A 72 -2.63 11.54 -10.41
CA ASN A 72 -2.63 11.65 -8.95
C ASN A 72 -1.76 10.57 -8.27
N SER A 73 -1.05 9.72 -9.02
CA SER A 73 -0.15 8.72 -8.44
C SER A 73 0.99 9.37 -7.68
N ARG A 74 1.38 8.75 -6.55
CA ARG A 74 2.44 9.23 -5.68
C ARG A 74 3.56 8.21 -5.65
N MET A 75 4.79 8.71 -5.72
CA MET A 75 6.00 7.96 -5.45
C MET A 75 6.58 8.44 -4.12
N THR A 76 6.95 7.50 -3.27
CA THR A 76 7.54 7.76 -1.97
C THR A 76 9.00 7.31 -1.92
N THR A 77 9.81 8.03 -1.15
CA THR A 77 11.19 7.60 -0.84
C THR A 77 11.52 7.90 0.62
N SER A 78 12.49 7.16 1.17
CA SER A 78 13.01 7.38 2.53
C SER A 78 14.53 7.43 2.48
N SER A 79 15.13 8.37 3.22
CA SER A 79 16.58 8.42 3.37
C SER A 79 17.14 7.27 4.25
N ASP A 80 16.28 6.51 4.93
CA ASP A 80 16.65 5.36 5.78
C ASP A 80 15.58 4.25 5.67
N GLU A 81 15.54 3.56 4.52
CA GLU A 81 14.54 2.52 4.21
C GLU A 81 14.59 1.28 5.10
N ASN A 82 15.73 1.06 5.78
CA ASN A 82 15.88 -0.03 6.76
C ASN A 82 15.13 0.29 8.05
N ALA A 83 15.06 1.56 8.44
CA ALA A 83 14.38 2.00 9.65
C ALA A 83 12.90 2.33 9.40
N ILE A 84 12.59 3.04 8.31
CA ILE A 84 11.25 3.51 8.02
C ILE A 84 10.99 3.61 6.51
N THR A 85 9.84 3.10 6.08
CA THR A 85 9.28 3.34 4.74
C THR A 85 7.89 3.97 4.86
N ILE A 86 7.39 4.54 3.77
CA ILE A 86 6.05 5.14 3.75
C ILE A 86 5.29 4.75 2.49
N ASP A 87 3.98 4.61 2.64
CA ASP A 87 3.03 4.52 1.55
C ASP A 87 2.18 5.80 1.54
N ALA A 88 1.93 6.34 0.35
CA ALA A 88 1.15 7.56 0.16
C ALA A 88 -0.06 7.29 -0.74
N ASP A 89 -1.24 7.68 -0.28
CA ASP A 89 -2.45 7.67 -1.10
C ASP A 89 -2.39 8.77 -2.18
N ARG A 90 -3.21 8.66 -3.23
CA ARG A 90 -3.32 9.65 -4.31
C ARG A 90 -3.69 11.07 -3.85
N ASN A 91 -4.28 11.20 -2.67
CA ASN A 91 -4.61 12.48 -2.05
C ASN A 91 -3.53 12.98 -1.08
N ALA A 92 -2.40 12.30 -0.96
CA ALA A 92 -1.29 12.77 -0.14
C ALA A 92 -0.66 14.04 -0.72
N ASP A 93 -0.33 14.96 0.17
CA ASP A 93 0.35 16.20 -0.16
C ASP A 93 1.80 15.91 -0.54
N ILE A 94 2.21 16.45 -1.69
CA ILE A 94 3.58 16.41 -2.19
C ILE A 94 4.46 17.23 -1.25
N GLY A 95 5.60 16.67 -0.85
CA GLY A 95 6.49 17.36 0.06
C GLY A 95 7.51 16.46 0.70
N THR A 96 8.23 17.04 1.65
CA THR A 96 9.28 16.36 2.42
C THR A 96 8.97 16.43 3.90
N TYR A 97 9.05 15.30 4.57
CA TYR A 97 8.72 15.12 5.98
C TYR A 97 9.93 14.58 6.73
N LYS A 98 10.19 15.09 7.94
CA LYS A 98 11.31 14.64 8.77
C LYS A 98 10.80 13.83 9.96
N ILE A 99 11.19 12.56 10.02
CA ILE A 99 10.76 11.64 11.09
C ILE A 99 11.97 11.05 11.78
N ASN A 100 11.91 10.99 13.11
CA ASN A 100 12.88 10.28 13.92
C ASN A 100 12.17 9.14 14.67
N VAL A 101 12.56 7.90 14.41
CA VAL A 101 12.02 6.71 15.07
C VAL A 101 12.92 6.40 16.25
N LYS A 102 12.43 6.62 17.47
CA LYS A 102 13.20 6.36 18.70
C LYS A 102 13.19 4.87 19.04
N ASN A 103 12.02 4.25 18.98
CA ASN A 103 11.86 2.81 19.10
C ASN A 103 10.60 2.36 18.37
N ILE A 104 10.60 1.10 17.95
CA ILE A 104 9.45 0.44 17.33
C ILE A 104 8.54 -0.16 18.41
N ALA A 105 7.29 -0.43 18.02
CA ALA A 105 6.37 -1.20 18.83
C ALA A 105 6.85 -2.67 18.84
N THR A 106 6.94 -3.25 20.02
CA THR A 106 7.39 -4.63 20.22
C THR A 106 6.28 -5.46 20.85
N ALA A 107 6.32 -6.77 20.63
CA ALA A 107 5.41 -7.74 21.21
C ALA A 107 6.15 -8.62 22.23
N ASP A 108 5.41 -9.19 23.17
CA ASP A 108 5.96 -10.13 24.15
C ASP A 108 6.47 -11.42 23.48
N ARG A 109 7.71 -11.80 23.81
CA ARG A 109 8.35 -13.05 23.35
C ARG A 109 8.99 -13.73 24.55
N PHE A 110 8.39 -14.82 25.03
CA PHE A 110 8.84 -15.49 26.24
C PHE A 110 9.45 -16.85 25.91
N LEU A 111 10.64 -17.09 26.44
CA LEU A 111 11.36 -18.35 26.29
C LEU A 111 11.26 -19.17 27.57
N SER A 112 10.82 -20.41 27.45
CA SER A 112 10.85 -21.37 28.55
C SER A 112 12.28 -21.76 28.92
N LYS A 113 12.44 -22.33 30.10
CA LYS A 113 13.63 -23.12 30.41
C LYS A 113 13.72 -24.35 29.51
N THR A 114 14.84 -25.04 29.58
CA THR A 114 15.05 -26.33 28.93
C THR A 114 14.00 -27.36 29.38
N ILE A 115 13.30 -27.94 28.40
CA ILE A 115 12.29 -28.99 28.50
C ILE A 115 12.82 -30.26 27.83
N ASP A 116 12.59 -31.43 28.40
CA ASP A 116 12.96 -32.70 27.77
C ASP A 116 12.12 -32.97 26.50
N SER A 117 12.75 -33.50 25.46
CA SER A 117 12.13 -33.65 24.13
C SER A 117 10.96 -34.65 24.09
N ASP A 118 10.92 -35.58 25.04
CA ASP A 118 9.86 -36.57 25.22
C ASP A 118 8.74 -36.09 26.17
N THR A 119 8.81 -34.85 26.66
CA THR A 119 7.77 -34.27 27.52
C THR A 119 6.38 -34.35 26.88
N GLU A 120 5.44 -34.90 27.64
CA GLU A 120 4.01 -34.89 27.28
C GLU A 120 3.30 -33.70 27.93
N VAL A 121 2.52 -32.99 27.12
CA VAL A 121 1.66 -31.91 27.59
C VAL A 121 0.32 -32.51 28.04
N PRO A 122 -0.11 -32.30 29.30
CA PRO A 122 -1.34 -32.88 29.83
C PRO A 122 -2.61 -32.48 29.06
N LYS A 123 -3.66 -33.29 29.15
CA LYS A 123 -4.99 -32.91 28.65
C LYS A 123 -5.54 -31.73 29.45
N GLY A 124 -6.04 -30.69 28.79
CA GLY A 124 -6.55 -29.49 29.46
C GLY A 124 -7.14 -28.43 28.51
N SER A 125 -7.64 -27.35 29.10
CA SER A 125 -8.08 -26.11 28.47
C SER A 125 -7.01 -25.04 28.61
N TYR A 126 -6.27 -24.80 27.53
CA TYR A 126 -5.17 -23.85 27.48
C TYR A 126 -5.68 -22.50 26.96
N LYS A 127 -5.72 -21.48 27.81
CA LYS A 127 -6.18 -20.14 27.41
C LYS A 127 -5.01 -19.15 27.36
N PHE A 128 -4.87 -18.47 26.24
CA PHE A 128 -3.87 -17.42 26.02
C PHE A 128 -4.60 -16.12 25.71
N ALA A 129 -4.06 -15.00 26.17
CA ALA A 129 -4.60 -13.68 25.88
C ALA A 129 -3.48 -12.69 25.56
N VAL A 130 -3.75 -11.78 24.64
CA VAL A 130 -2.86 -10.70 24.20
C VAL A 130 -3.70 -9.42 24.23
N GLY A 131 -3.50 -8.60 25.26
CA GLY A 131 -4.42 -7.50 25.55
C GLY A 131 -5.86 -8.00 25.74
N GLU A 132 -6.80 -7.42 24.98
CA GLU A 132 -8.22 -7.81 25.02
C GLU A 132 -8.55 -9.10 24.24
N LYS A 133 -7.69 -9.48 23.29
CA LYS A 133 -7.92 -10.67 22.46
C LYS A 133 -7.51 -11.91 23.22
N SER A 134 -8.30 -12.97 23.13
CA SER A 134 -7.99 -14.24 23.78
C SER A 134 -8.39 -15.44 22.95
N MET A 135 -7.75 -16.56 23.21
CA MET A 135 -8.06 -17.83 22.58
C MET A 135 -8.05 -18.95 23.61
N THR A 136 -8.89 -19.97 23.40
CA THR A 136 -8.91 -21.17 24.24
C THR A 136 -8.71 -22.42 23.38
N PHE A 137 -7.79 -23.27 23.82
CA PHE A 137 -7.39 -24.51 23.16
C PHE A 137 -7.65 -25.71 24.07
N ASN A 138 -8.67 -26.49 23.74
CA ASN A 138 -8.93 -27.77 24.40
C ASN A 138 -7.99 -28.85 23.86
N TRP A 139 -6.89 -29.11 24.56
CA TRP A 139 -5.88 -30.11 24.21
C TRP A 139 -6.25 -31.48 24.76
N LYS A 140 -6.03 -32.53 23.96
CA LYS A 140 -6.37 -33.92 24.34
C LYS A 140 -5.27 -34.63 25.12
N GLY A 141 -4.12 -33.99 25.32
CA GLY A 141 -2.93 -34.61 25.87
C GLY A 141 -2.01 -35.17 24.77
N GLY A 142 -0.71 -35.21 25.03
CA GLY A 142 0.29 -35.85 24.15
C GLY A 142 1.55 -35.02 23.97
N ASN A 143 2.38 -35.41 23.00
CA ASN A 143 3.72 -34.84 22.80
C ASN A 143 3.75 -33.32 22.54
N LEU A 144 4.78 -32.65 23.10
CA LEU A 144 5.05 -31.22 22.99
C LEU A 144 5.07 -30.66 21.56
N GLU A 145 5.64 -31.38 20.58
CA GLU A 145 5.67 -30.92 19.18
C GLU A 145 4.26 -30.82 18.58
N LYS A 146 3.40 -31.82 18.90
CA LYS A 146 2.00 -31.83 18.45
C LYS A 146 1.19 -30.75 19.15
N PHE A 147 1.48 -30.48 20.42
CA PHE A 147 0.89 -29.37 21.15
C PHE A 147 1.22 -28.03 20.47
N VAL A 148 2.50 -27.75 20.21
CA VAL A 148 2.95 -26.51 19.53
C VAL A 148 2.35 -26.37 18.14
N THR A 149 2.34 -27.44 17.35
CA THR A 149 1.72 -27.43 16.01
C THR A 149 0.23 -27.13 16.09
N SER A 150 -0.48 -27.71 17.06
CA SER A 150 -1.91 -27.48 17.28
C SER A 150 -2.20 -26.08 17.80
N LEU A 151 -1.34 -25.54 18.65
CA LEU A 151 -1.42 -24.18 19.17
C LEU A 151 -1.28 -23.17 18.02
N ASN A 152 -0.25 -23.29 17.19
CA ASN A 152 -0.05 -22.42 16.01
C ASN A 152 -1.25 -22.44 15.06
N LYS A 153 -1.82 -23.63 14.80
CA LYS A 153 -2.99 -23.76 13.92
C LYS A 153 -4.24 -23.06 14.46
N ARG A 154 -4.37 -22.95 15.80
CA ARG A 154 -5.56 -22.38 16.46
C ARG A 154 -5.41 -20.92 16.85
N SER A 155 -4.21 -20.36 16.70
CA SER A 155 -3.86 -19.04 17.20
C SER A 155 -3.37 -18.06 16.13
N THR A 156 -3.72 -18.33 14.87
CA THR A 156 -3.42 -17.50 13.71
C THR A 156 -3.74 -16.02 13.99
N GLY A 157 -2.74 -15.16 13.82
CA GLY A 157 -2.87 -13.71 14.02
C GLY A 157 -2.86 -13.25 15.48
N LEU A 158 -2.71 -14.15 16.46
CA LEU A 158 -2.65 -13.80 17.89
C LEU A 158 -1.29 -14.14 18.51
N LEU A 159 -0.83 -15.37 18.35
CA LEU A 159 0.47 -15.82 18.88
C LEU A 159 1.10 -16.86 17.95
N LYS A 160 2.39 -17.10 18.16
CA LYS A 160 3.16 -18.14 17.49
C LYS A 160 4.06 -18.82 18.52
N ALA A 161 4.22 -20.13 18.37
CA ALA A 161 5.01 -20.95 19.26
C ALA A 161 6.04 -21.75 18.46
N ARG A 162 7.26 -21.86 18.98
CA ARG A 162 8.37 -22.56 18.32
C ARG A 162 9.19 -23.34 19.33
N LEU A 163 9.66 -24.52 18.94
CA LEU A 163 10.61 -25.29 19.73
C LEU A 163 12.02 -25.04 19.21
N ILE A 164 12.92 -24.67 20.12
CA ILE A 164 14.34 -24.39 19.86
C ILE A 164 15.15 -25.53 20.47
N GLY A 165 15.98 -26.22 19.68
CA GLY A 165 16.85 -27.29 20.20
C GLY A 165 17.96 -26.72 21.07
N VAL A 166 18.10 -27.23 22.31
CA VAL A 166 19.17 -26.87 23.25
C VAL A 166 20.25 -27.96 23.23
N THR A 167 19.84 -29.22 23.32
CA THR A 167 20.72 -30.40 23.16
C THR A 167 20.01 -31.45 22.30
N LYS A 168 20.64 -32.62 22.08
CA LYS A 168 20.02 -33.74 21.36
C LYS A 168 18.68 -34.18 21.98
N ASN A 169 18.54 -34.06 23.31
CA ASN A 169 17.38 -34.56 24.04
C ASN A 169 16.57 -33.44 24.71
N SER A 170 16.92 -32.17 24.51
CA SER A 170 16.23 -31.07 25.19
C SER A 170 15.98 -29.86 24.29
N LYS A 171 14.88 -29.16 24.57
CA LYS A 171 14.35 -28.04 23.77
C LYS A 171 13.86 -26.92 24.68
N SER A 172 13.81 -25.70 24.18
CA SER A 172 13.09 -24.59 24.81
C SER A 172 11.91 -24.18 23.94
N LEU A 173 10.80 -23.83 24.58
CA LEU A 173 9.59 -23.33 23.94
C LEU A 173 9.62 -21.81 23.93
N LEU A 174 9.64 -21.22 22.74
CA LEU A 174 9.41 -19.79 22.53
C LEU A 174 7.92 -19.58 22.23
N ILE A 175 7.25 -18.72 22.99
CA ILE A 175 5.89 -18.24 22.70
C ILE A 175 5.97 -16.73 22.45
N GLU A 176 5.51 -16.29 21.28
CA GLU A 176 5.50 -14.89 20.88
C GLU A 176 4.07 -14.42 20.61
N SER A 177 3.73 -13.23 21.09
CA SER A 177 2.59 -12.46 20.61
C SER A 177 2.84 -11.97 19.19
N LEU A 178 1.80 -11.93 18.37
CA LEU A 178 1.83 -11.33 17.03
C LEU A 178 1.26 -9.90 17.00
N ILE A 179 0.86 -9.38 18.17
CA ILE A 179 0.28 -8.04 18.31
C ILE A 179 1.25 -7.22 19.18
N PRO A 180 1.90 -6.19 18.62
CA PRO A 180 2.80 -5.31 19.36
C PRO A 180 2.03 -4.31 20.22
N GLY A 181 2.74 -3.55 21.06
CA GLY A 181 2.20 -2.47 21.88
C GLY A 181 2.11 -2.81 23.36
N GLU A 182 2.35 -1.81 24.21
CA GLU A 182 2.47 -1.92 25.68
C GLU A 182 1.22 -2.54 26.33
N ASN A 183 0.03 -2.27 25.78
CA ASN A 183 -1.23 -2.83 26.26
C ASN A 183 -1.50 -4.27 25.78
N ASN A 184 -0.76 -4.77 24.79
CA ASN A 184 -0.94 -6.07 24.17
C ASN A 184 -0.04 -7.15 24.81
N LYS A 185 -0.06 -7.21 26.15
CA LYS A 185 0.74 -8.17 26.93
C LYS A 185 0.23 -9.60 26.82
N LEU A 186 1.14 -10.57 26.73
CA LEU A 186 0.85 -12.00 26.58
C LEU A 186 0.55 -12.67 27.92
N THR A 187 -0.71 -12.92 28.25
CA THR A 187 -1.13 -13.61 29.47
C THR A 187 -1.47 -15.09 29.23
N PHE A 188 -1.23 -15.89 30.27
CA PHE A 188 -1.57 -17.31 30.34
C PHE A 188 -2.69 -17.51 31.37
N LYS A 189 -3.72 -18.26 31.01
CA LYS A 189 -4.90 -18.52 31.84
C LYS A 189 -5.27 -20.00 31.80
N ASP A 190 -6.04 -20.44 32.79
CA ASP A 190 -6.46 -21.85 32.94
C ASP A 190 -5.24 -22.80 32.90
N ASP A 191 -5.29 -23.92 32.17
CA ASP A 191 -4.18 -24.88 32.13
C ASP A 191 -2.92 -24.32 31.44
N ALA A 192 -3.04 -23.23 30.68
CA ALA A 192 -1.87 -22.56 30.11
C ALA A 192 -1.05 -21.84 31.18
N LEU A 193 -1.69 -21.35 32.25
CA LEU A 193 -0.99 -20.71 33.37
C LEU A 193 -0.12 -21.74 34.11
N THR A 194 -0.71 -22.87 34.47
CA THR A 194 0.02 -23.98 35.11
C THR A 194 1.18 -24.44 34.24
N PHE A 195 0.92 -24.66 32.95
CA PHE A 195 1.96 -25.05 32.01
C PHE A 195 3.09 -24.01 31.88
N ALA A 196 2.76 -22.71 31.87
CA ALA A 196 3.75 -21.64 31.80
C ALA A 196 4.60 -21.55 33.07
N LEU A 197 4.03 -21.82 34.24
CA LEU A 197 4.75 -21.86 35.52
C LEU A 197 5.65 -23.11 35.61
N ASP A 198 5.12 -24.29 35.28
CA ASP A 198 5.85 -25.56 35.35
C ASP A 198 7.07 -25.59 34.43
N ASN A 199 6.99 -24.91 33.28
CA ASN A 199 8.07 -24.82 32.31
C ASN A 199 8.91 -23.53 32.46
N GLU A 200 8.73 -22.79 33.55
CA GLU A 200 9.44 -21.54 33.85
C GLU A 200 9.43 -20.57 32.65
N ILE A 201 8.28 -20.42 31.99
CA ILE A 201 8.03 -19.37 30.99
C ILE A 201 7.76 -18.05 31.71
N ILE A 202 6.95 -18.14 32.77
CA ILE A 202 6.63 -17.03 33.67
C ILE A 202 6.83 -17.49 35.13
N THR A 203 6.94 -16.53 36.03
CA THR A 203 7.00 -16.72 37.48
C THR A 203 6.08 -15.71 38.16
N PRO A 204 5.56 -15.96 39.38
CA PRO A 204 4.85 -14.94 40.12
C PRO A 204 5.73 -13.69 40.25
N ALA A 205 5.17 -12.54 39.87
CA ALA A 205 5.90 -11.28 39.95
C ALA A 205 6.25 -10.99 41.41
N ARG A 206 7.44 -10.42 41.62
CA ARG A 206 7.80 -9.89 42.93
C ARG A 206 6.90 -8.69 43.23
N ASN A 207 5.83 -8.93 43.99
CA ASN A 207 5.03 -7.85 44.55
C ASN A 207 5.85 -7.14 45.63
N SER A 208 6.52 -6.07 45.23
CA SER A 208 7.07 -5.12 46.17
C SER A 208 6.86 -3.72 45.60
N SER A 209 5.68 -3.14 45.85
CA SER A 209 5.69 -1.69 46.11
C SER A 209 6.45 -1.54 47.41
N ASN A 210 7.73 -1.17 47.28
CA ASN A 210 8.56 -0.83 48.42
C ASN A 210 8.75 0.67 48.35
N THR A 211 8.29 1.38 49.37
CA THR A 211 8.77 2.73 49.62
C THR A 211 10.22 2.62 50.07
N PHE A 212 11.13 3.43 49.50
CA PHE A 212 12.43 3.63 50.12
C PHE A 212 12.38 4.97 50.86
N THR A 213 12.43 4.90 52.19
CA THR A 213 12.36 6.08 53.03
C THR A 213 13.66 6.87 52.93
N ILE A 214 13.56 8.11 52.46
CA ILE A 214 14.63 9.08 52.55
C ILE A 214 14.71 9.58 53.99
N SER A 215 15.90 9.47 54.58
CA SER A 215 16.22 9.94 55.92
C SER A 215 17.06 11.22 55.88
N LYS A 216 16.95 12.06 56.91
CA LYS A 216 17.64 13.37 56.96
C LYS A 216 19.17 13.29 56.79
N ASN A 217 19.81 12.19 57.19
CA ASN A 217 21.25 11.96 57.04
C ASN A 217 21.69 11.59 55.61
N GLN A 218 20.75 11.30 54.70
CA GLN A 218 21.03 11.00 53.29
C GLN A 218 20.95 12.25 52.40
N LEU A 219 20.42 13.35 52.93
CA LEU A 219 20.31 14.62 52.22
C LEU A 219 21.69 15.27 52.12
N GLN A 220 22.04 15.73 50.92
CA GLN A 220 23.23 16.52 50.65
C GLN A 220 22.81 17.94 50.25
N ASP A 221 23.60 18.94 50.63
CA ASP A 221 23.36 20.30 50.21
C ASP A 221 23.51 20.43 48.69
N THR A 222 22.69 21.30 48.11
CA THR A 222 22.86 21.69 46.71
C THR A 222 23.83 22.87 46.62
N SER A 223 24.36 23.13 45.43
CA SER A 223 25.36 24.19 45.21
C SER A 223 24.96 25.59 45.73
N THR A 224 23.67 25.87 45.85
CA THR A 224 23.14 27.19 46.26
C THR A 224 22.15 27.18 47.41
N LEU A 225 21.66 26.01 47.85
CA LEU A 225 20.62 25.88 48.88
C LEU A 225 20.98 24.77 49.88
N SER A 226 20.74 25.06 51.15
CA SER A 226 21.06 24.16 52.27
C SER A 226 19.90 23.22 52.59
N SER A 227 20.25 21.98 52.91
CA SER A 227 19.35 20.91 53.35
C SER A 227 19.09 20.94 54.86
N PHE A 228 19.83 21.75 55.63
CA PHE A 228 19.73 21.81 57.10
C PHE A 228 18.32 22.13 57.61
N SER A 229 17.63 23.05 56.92
CA SER A 229 16.28 23.51 57.24
C SER A 229 15.17 22.58 56.74
N VAL A 230 15.52 21.51 56.02
CA VAL A 230 14.55 20.54 55.51
C VAL A 230 14.08 19.65 56.67
N ALA A 231 12.77 19.50 56.80
CA ALA A 231 12.16 18.58 57.76
C ALA A 231 11.79 17.28 57.04
N VAL A 232 12.14 16.15 57.64
CA VAL A 232 11.88 14.81 57.08
C VAL A 232 11.00 14.05 58.07
N SER A 233 9.84 13.58 57.61
CA SER A 233 8.92 12.74 58.36
C SER A 233 8.85 11.33 57.75
N SER A 234 8.03 10.45 58.33
CA SER A 234 7.81 9.09 57.79
C SER A 234 7.17 9.11 56.41
N ASP A 235 6.38 10.15 56.10
CA ASP A 235 5.49 10.16 54.93
C ASP A 235 5.89 11.25 53.92
N SER A 236 6.54 12.31 54.39
CA SER A 236 6.86 13.49 53.59
C SER A 236 8.18 14.16 53.97
N ILE A 237 8.67 14.99 53.06
CA ILE A 237 9.82 15.88 53.22
C ILE A 237 9.32 17.29 52.95
N GLU A 238 9.53 18.19 53.90
CA GLU A 238 9.10 19.59 53.84
C GLU A 238 10.31 20.49 53.63
N LEU A 239 10.27 21.24 52.54
CA LEU A 239 11.31 22.17 52.12
C LEU A 239 10.78 23.59 52.29
N PRO A 240 11.20 24.31 53.34
CA PRO A 240 10.85 25.72 53.51
C PRO A 240 11.44 26.59 52.37
N PRO A 241 11.02 27.86 52.25
CA PRO A 241 11.61 28.82 51.33
C PRO A 241 13.15 28.81 51.37
N LYS A 242 13.80 28.92 50.21
CA LYS A 242 15.26 28.96 50.06
C LYS A 242 16.00 27.73 50.61
N SER A 243 15.40 26.56 50.52
CA SER A 243 16.02 25.29 50.89
C SER A 243 16.06 24.31 49.72
N GLY A 244 16.94 23.31 49.81
CA GLY A 244 17.07 22.30 48.78
C GLY A 244 18.00 21.17 49.19
N PHE A 245 17.91 20.04 48.51
CA PHE A 245 18.79 18.90 48.75
C PHE A 245 19.02 18.07 47.48
N GLU A 246 20.11 17.30 47.49
CA GLU A 246 20.36 16.17 46.60
C GLU A 246 20.25 14.88 47.42
N VAL A 247 19.60 13.84 46.87
CA VAL A 247 19.49 12.52 47.50
C VAL A 247 19.72 11.42 46.46
N LYS A 248 20.55 10.44 46.80
CA LYS A 248 20.87 9.32 45.91
C LYS A 248 19.70 8.34 45.80
N ILE A 249 19.48 7.82 44.60
CA ILE A 249 18.58 6.69 44.38
C ILE A 249 19.28 5.41 44.87
N PRO A 250 18.66 4.58 45.71
CA PRO A 250 19.27 3.36 46.23
C PRO A 250 19.70 2.40 45.10
N THR A 251 20.84 1.74 45.30
CA THR A 251 21.41 0.82 44.30
C THR A 251 20.46 -0.34 43.99
N GLU A 252 19.68 -0.79 44.96
CA GLU A 252 18.69 -1.86 44.83
C GLU A 252 17.58 -1.46 43.85
N VAL A 253 17.14 -0.20 43.89
CA VAL A 253 16.12 0.32 42.97
C VAL A 253 16.68 0.46 41.56
N LYS A 254 17.92 0.95 41.45
CA LYS A 254 18.62 1.09 40.16
C LYS A 254 19.01 -0.24 39.51
N SER A 255 19.11 -1.31 40.30
CA SER A 255 19.54 -2.63 39.81
C SER A 255 18.54 -3.28 38.85
N ASP A 256 17.27 -2.89 38.92
CA ASP A 256 16.24 -3.27 37.95
C ASP A 256 15.75 -2.00 37.23
N SER A 257 16.20 -1.83 35.98
CA SER A 257 15.86 -0.68 35.15
C SER A 257 14.37 -0.60 34.79
N ARG A 258 13.58 -1.64 35.09
CA ARG A 258 12.12 -1.65 34.87
C ARG A 258 11.35 -1.01 36.03
N ASN A 259 12.01 -0.69 37.13
CA ASN A 259 11.39 -0.01 38.26
C ASN A 259 10.99 1.41 37.86
N LYS A 260 9.78 1.83 38.23
CA LYS A 260 9.34 3.22 38.13
C LYS A 260 9.35 3.84 39.53
N ILE A 261 9.72 5.11 39.63
CA ILE A 261 9.72 5.84 40.91
C ILE A 261 8.62 6.90 40.86
N ALA A 262 7.62 6.77 41.74
CA ALA A 262 6.56 7.75 41.88
C ALA A 262 6.85 8.69 43.06
N ILE A 263 6.77 10.00 42.80
CA ILE A 263 6.99 11.04 43.81
C ILE A 263 5.95 12.13 43.63
N THR A 264 5.23 12.45 44.70
CA THR A 264 4.21 13.50 44.69
C THR A 264 4.75 14.76 45.35
N PHE A 265 4.52 15.90 44.70
CA PHE A 265 4.91 17.21 45.20
C PHE A 265 3.69 18.10 45.34
N THR A 266 3.66 18.90 46.39
CA THR A 266 2.64 19.94 46.63
C THR A 266 3.34 21.21 47.05
N LEU A 267 3.04 22.31 46.36
CA LEU A 267 3.53 23.64 46.70
C LEU A 267 2.41 24.38 47.44
N ASN A 268 2.69 24.92 48.62
CA ASN A 268 1.71 25.63 49.44
C ASN A 268 2.21 27.04 49.75
N ASP A 269 1.32 28.02 49.68
CA ASP A 269 1.61 29.38 50.14
C ASP A 269 1.75 29.41 51.65
N LEU A 270 2.78 30.09 52.13
CA LEU A 270 2.97 30.39 53.55
C LEU A 270 2.37 31.77 53.86
N THR A 271 1.63 31.82 54.96
CA THR A 271 1.16 33.08 55.55
C THR A 271 2.33 33.91 56.09
N GLU A 272 2.12 35.20 56.32
CA GLU A 272 3.17 36.08 56.88
C GLU A 272 3.58 35.67 58.29
N GLU A 273 2.68 35.05 59.05
CA GLU A 273 2.93 34.54 60.39
C GLU A 273 3.85 33.30 60.33
N GLU A 274 3.59 32.37 59.40
CA GLU A 274 4.41 31.16 59.19
C GLU A 274 5.83 31.47 58.65
N LEU A 275 6.00 32.60 57.95
CA LEU A 275 7.33 33.08 57.51
C LEU A 275 8.15 33.67 58.66
N LEU A 276 7.51 34.03 59.77
CA LEU A 276 8.10 34.72 60.92
C LEU A 276 8.25 33.82 62.16
N ASP A 277 7.79 32.57 62.13
CA ASP A 277 7.64 31.63 63.27
C ASP A 277 8.96 31.14 63.93
N ASN A 278 10.05 31.88 63.75
CA ASN A 278 11.29 31.72 64.50
C ASN A 278 11.43 32.74 65.64
N GLU A 279 10.32 33.32 66.14
CA GLU A 279 10.39 34.18 67.32
C GLU A 279 10.63 33.31 68.58
N PRO A 280 11.70 33.53 69.35
CA PRO A 280 11.85 32.88 70.64
C PRO A 280 10.71 33.34 71.56
N VAL A 281 9.78 32.44 71.88
CA VAL A 281 8.75 32.72 72.88
C VAL A 281 9.42 32.88 74.23
N LEU A 282 9.52 34.12 74.71
CA LEU A 282 10.01 34.38 76.06
C LEU A 282 9.01 33.77 77.06
N PRO A 283 9.48 33.01 78.07
CA PRO A 283 8.60 32.50 79.11
C PRO A 283 7.92 33.66 79.83
N SER A 284 6.62 33.53 80.11
CA SER A 284 5.90 34.54 80.89
C SER A 284 6.52 34.68 82.28
N ALA A 285 6.58 35.91 82.79
CA ALA A 285 7.06 36.15 84.15
C ALA A 285 6.19 35.37 85.12
N GLY A 286 6.83 34.46 85.88
CA GLY A 286 6.11 33.60 86.81
C GLY A 286 5.40 34.40 87.89
N ASN A 287 4.36 33.82 88.48
CA ASN A 287 3.74 34.36 89.68
C ASN A 287 3.82 33.33 90.82
N VAL A 288 3.83 33.84 92.05
CA VAL A 288 3.68 33.02 93.25
C VAL A 288 2.47 33.53 94.01
N THR A 289 1.59 32.62 94.40
CA THR A 289 0.37 32.92 95.16
C THR A 289 0.43 32.19 96.50
N PHE A 290 0.24 32.92 97.61
CA PHE A 290 0.10 32.34 98.94
C PHE A 290 -1.11 32.97 99.65
N LYS A 291 -2.12 32.14 99.94
CA LYS A 291 -3.48 32.57 100.31
C LYS A 291 -4.07 33.49 99.23
N ASP A 292 -4.61 34.64 99.60
CA ASP A 292 -5.30 35.57 98.68
C ASP A 292 -4.38 36.68 98.12
N ILE A 293 -3.06 36.51 98.22
CA ILE A 293 -2.08 37.48 97.71
C ILE A 293 -1.24 36.81 96.62
N THR A 294 -1.35 37.36 95.40
CA THR A 294 -0.52 36.99 94.24
C THR A 294 0.57 38.04 94.05
N ILE A 295 1.83 37.60 94.07
CA ILE A 295 2.98 38.42 93.72
C ILE A 295 3.40 37.99 92.31
N ASN A 296 3.24 38.90 91.36
CA ASN A 296 3.72 38.73 89.99
C ASN A 296 5.18 39.18 89.92
N GLN A 297 6.04 38.37 89.30
CA GLN A 297 7.39 38.81 88.98
C GLN A 297 7.31 39.86 87.86
N GLU A 298 8.13 40.92 87.93
CA GLU A 298 8.19 41.92 86.87
C GLU A 298 8.60 41.26 85.54
N ALA A 299 7.97 41.70 84.45
CA ALA A 299 8.34 41.23 83.11
C ALA A 299 9.81 41.56 82.84
N LEU A 300 10.55 40.61 82.25
CA LEU A 300 11.94 40.83 81.87
C LEU A 300 12.00 41.98 80.86
N GLU A 301 12.43 43.17 81.29
CA GLU A 301 12.59 44.33 80.41
C GLU A 301 13.94 44.21 79.70
N THR A 302 13.97 43.45 78.60
CA THR A 302 15.14 43.44 77.72
C THR A 302 15.08 44.64 76.78
N ALA A 303 16.10 45.49 76.79
CA ALA A 303 16.32 46.50 75.76
C ALA A 303 16.83 45.82 74.48
N LEU A 304 15.98 45.01 73.85
CA LEU A 304 16.24 44.57 72.48
C LEU A 304 16.03 45.79 71.56
N PRO A 305 16.95 46.06 70.62
CA PRO A 305 16.80 47.18 69.69
C PRO A 305 15.48 47.06 68.91
N GLU A 306 14.86 48.20 68.59
CA GLU A 306 13.70 48.24 67.70
C GLU A 306 14.01 47.46 66.42
N LYS A 307 13.06 46.58 66.05
CA LYS A 307 13.09 45.72 64.87
C LYS A 307 13.54 46.55 63.67
N VAL A 308 14.74 46.28 63.16
CA VAL A 308 15.11 46.72 61.81
C VAL A 308 14.06 46.07 60.91
N THR A 309 13.21 46.88 60.30
CA THR A 309 12.25 46.41 59.29
C THR A 309 13.10 45.84 58.17
N THR A 310 13.38 44.54 58.21
CA THR A 310 14.06 43.85 57.12
C THR A 310 13.19 44.08 55.89
N ALA A 311 13.80 44.69 54.86
CA ALA A 311 13.16 44.94 53.58
C ALA A 311 12.32 43.72 53.18
N THR A 312 11.07 43.94 52.79
CA THR A 312 10.19 42.87 52.32
C THR A 312 10.95 42.05 51.31
N PRO A 313 11.26 40.77 51.58
CA PRO A 313 12.09 39.98 50.69
C PRO A 313 11.42 39.98 49.31
N THR A 314 12.19 40.24 48.26
CA THR A 314 11.68 40.23 46.89
C THR A 314 10.92 38.93 46.66
N VAL A 315 9.66 39.04 46.23
CA VAL A 315 8.82 37.86 45.99
C VAL A 315 9.40 37.11 44.80
N ILE A 316 9.86 35.89 45.04
CA ILE A 316 10.35 34.98 44.00
C ILE A 316 9.37 33.81 43.99
N GLU A 317 8.75 33.60 42.84
CA GLU A 317 7.97 32.40 42.55
C GLU A 317 8.75 31.53 41.56
N ASP A 318 8.96 30.27 41.91
CA ASP A 318 9.67 29.28 41.11
C ASP A 318 8.92 27.95 41.16
N TYR A 319 8.45 27.50 40.00
CA TYR A 319 7.75 26.22 39.83
C TYR A 319 8.68 25.12 39.30
N SER A 320 9.94 25.47 38.99
CA SER A 320 10.97 24.60 38.42
C SER A 320 11.86 23.99 39.51
N SER A 321 11.26 23.20 40.40
CA SER A 321 11.94 22.74 41.62
C SER A 321 12.57 21.35 41.56
N VAL A 322 12.30 20.54 40.52
CA VAL A 322 12.62 19.11 40.51
C VAL A 322 13.54 18.76 39.34
N TYR A 323 14.68 18.15 39.66
CA TYR A 323 15.69 17.74 38.70
C TYR A 323 16.17 16.32 38.97
N LEU A 324 16.60 15.63 37.92
CA LEU A 324 17.21 14.32 37.96
C LEU A 324 18.67 14.44 37.52
N LYS A 325 19.60 13.92 38.31
CA LYS A 325 21.02 13.90 37.92
C LYS A 325 21.40 12.52 37.43
N THR A 326 21.95 12.45 36.23
CA THR A 326 22.35 11.20 35.57
C THR A 326 23.82 10.85 35.83
N SER A 327 24.22 9.62 35.49
CA SER A 327 25.56 9.08 35.73
C SER A 327 26.69 9.81 35.00
N ASP A 328 26.37 10.51 33.90
CA ASP A 328 27.26 11.42 33.16
C ASP A 328 27.41 12.81 33.83
N GLY A 329 26.64 13.07 34.90
CA GLY A 329 26.66 14.32 35.66
C GLY A 329 25.69 15.39 35.17
N ASN A 330 24.89 15.12 34.13
CA ASN A 330 23.91 16.07 33.61
C ASN A 330 22.69 16.19 34.53
N GLU A 331 22.15 17.42 34.67
CA GLU A 331 20.89 17.68 35.39
C GLU A 331 19.73 17.82 34.39
N ILE A 332 18.79 16.88 34.43
CA ILE A 332 17.58 16.88 33.63
C ILE A 332 16.46 17.52 34.44
N LYS A 333 15.95 18.65 33.96
CA LYS A 333 14.81 19.36 34.58
C LYS A 333 13.51 18.60 34.29
N LEU A 334 12.72 18.30 35.33
CA LEU A 334 11.36 17.74 35.17
C LEU A 334 10.33 18.86 34.90
N PRO A 335 9.16 18.53 34.30
CA PRO A 335 8.14 19.54 33.96
C PRO A 335 7.66 20.34 35.18
N ASP A 336 7.39 21.63 35.05
CA ASP A 336 7.09 22.55 36.18
C ASP A 336 5.94 22.09 37.10
N LEU A 337 6.07 22.36 38.41
CA LEU A 337 5.06 22.03 39.42
C LEU A 337 3.73 22.73 39.18
N SER A 338 2.65 22.15 39.74
CA SER A 338 1.32 22.74 39.72
C SER A 338 1.26 24.04 40.53
N ALA A 339 0.25 24.87 40.24
CA ALA A 339 -0.08 26.03 41.07
C ALA A 339 -0.34 25.63 42.54
N SER A 340 -0.20 26.61 43.44
CA SER A 340 -0.33 26.43 44.88
C SER A 340 -1.59 25.64 45.29
N GLY A 341 -1.44 24.70 46.22
CA GLY A 341 -2.50 23.84 46.74
C GLY A 341 -2.88 22.65 45.86
N LYS A 342 -2.27 22.48 44.67
CA LYS A 342 -2.46 21.30 43.82
C LYS A 342 -1.25 20.38 43.86
N SER A 343 -1.49 19.09 44.06
CA SER A 343 -0.44 18.07 43.99
C SER A 343 -0.10 17.72 42.55
N LYS A 344 1.17 17.37 42.31
CA LYS A 344 1.66 16.82 41.04
C LYS A 344 2.50 15.58 41.32
N THR A 345 2.14 14.46 40.71
CA THR A 345 2.91 13.21 40.80
C THR A 345 3.78 13.06 39.56
N TYR A 346 5.07 12.83 39.77
CA TYR A 346 5.99 12.39 38.73
C TYR A 346 6.13 10.87 38.84
N THR A 347 5.94 10.17 37.72
CA THR A 347 6.30 8.77 37.57
C THR A 347 7.52 8.72 36.68
N ILE A 348 8.66 8.37 37.25
CA ILE A 348 9.96 8.38 36.59
C ILE A 348 10.29 6.96 36.20
N ASP A 349 10.29 6.68 34.89
CA ASP A 349 10.77 5.42 34.34
C ASP A 349 12.28 5.50 34.17
N LEU A 350 13.03 4.62 34.84
CA LEU A 350 14.49 4.63 34.78
C LEU A 350 15.02 4.28 33.37
N SER A 351 14.20 3.65 32.53
CA SER A 351 14.55 3.26 31.16
C SER A 351 14.34 4.35 30.10
N ASP A 352 13.63 5.43 30.43
CA ASP A 352 13.37 6.54 29.50
C ASP A 352 14.58 7.47 29.27
N TYR A 353 15.69 7.25 30.00
CA TYR A 353 16.87 8.12 29.99
C TYR A 353 18.10 7.41 29.40
N ASP A 354 18.82 8.08 28.49
CA ASP A 354 20.02 7.55 27.84
C ASP A 354 21.15 7.23 28.83
N SER A 355 21.23 7.96 29.94
CA SER A 355 22.16 7.75 31.05
C SER A 355 21.40 7.46 32.35
N THR A 356 21.90 6.51 33.14
CA THR A 356 21.21 6.04 34.36
C THR A 356 21.01 7.18 35.38
N PRO A 357 19.78 7.41 35.85
CA PRO A 357 19.52 8.34 36.94
C PRO A 357 20.20 7.92 38.25
N GLU A 358 20.93 8.85 38.88
CA GLU A 358 21.72 8.59 40.10
C GLU A 358 21.14 9.27 41.35
N SER A 359 20.54 10.45 41.21
CA SER A 359 20.00 11.20 42.35
C SER A 359 18.86 12.15 41.96
N PHE A 360 18.01 12.46 42.93
CA PHE A 360 17.02 13.53 42.84
C PHE A 360 17.61 14.81 43.42
N ILE A 361 17.41 15.92 42.73
CA ILE A 361 17.76 17.26 43.21
C ILE A 361 16.49 18.08 43.32
N ILE A 362 16.16 18.51 44.53
CA ILE A 362 14.97 19.30 44.83
C ILE A 362 15.40 20.68 45.32
N ARG A 363 14.92 21.74 44.67
CA ARG A 363 15.27 23.15 44.96
C ARG A 363 14.01 23.97 45.16
N ASN A 364 13.79 24.48 46.37
CA ASN A 364 12.75 25.46 46.65
C ASN A 364 13.33 26.88 46.66
N ASN A 365 13.38 27.52 45.49
CA ASN A 365 13.85 28.91 45.37
C ASN A 365 12.79 29.95 45.76
N ASN A 366 11.56 29.53 46.08
CA ASN A 366 10.48 30.44 46.45
C ASN A 366 10.84 31.20 47.74
N THR A 367 10.28 32.40 47.90
CA THR A 367 10.43 33.18 49.15
C THR A 367 9.20 33.10 50.06
N ARG A 368 8.04 32.65 49.55
CA ARG A 368 6.77 32.59 50.30
C ARG A 368 6.01 31.27 50.16
N LYS A 369 6.65 30.22 49.65
CA LYS A 369 6.00 28.92 49.44
C LYS A 369 6.83 27.81 50.06
N GLN A 370 6.15 26.88 50.72
CA GLN A 370 6.71 25.62 51.19
C GLN A 370 6.45 24.54 50.15
N LEU A 371 7.47 23.75 49.85
CA LEU A 371 7.35 22.58 48.99
C LEU A 371 7.32 21.32 49.87
N THR A 372 6.26 20.53 49.73
CA THR A 372 6.15 19.21 50.36
C THR A 372 6.33 18.14 49.29
N MET A 373 7.23 17.19 49.56
CA MET A 373 7.53 16.04 48.72
C MET A 373 7.11 14.77 49.48
N SER A 374 6.40 13.84 48.85
CA SER A 374 6.15 12.52 49.44
C SER A 374 7.44 11.69 49.47
N GLN A 375 7.51 10.71 50.35
CA GLN A 375 8.53 9.67 50.21
C GLN A 375 8.42 9.01 48.82
N PRO A 376 9.54 8.65 48.16
CA PRO A 376 9.50 7.97 46.87
C PRO A 376 8.90 6.57 47.00
N GLU A 377 7.96 6.25 46.12
CA GLU A 377 7.40 4.92 45.97
C GLU A 377 8.05 4.22 44.78
N VAL A 378 8.62 3.03 45.00
CA VAL A 378 9.09 2.18 43.91
C VAL A 378 7.90 1.37 43.42
N LEU A 379 7.43 1.72 42.24
CA LEU A 379 6.44 0.94 41.53
C LEU A 379 7.16 -0.21 40.83
N ALA A 380 6.79 -1.43 41.19
CA ALA A 380 7.21 -2.62 40.45
C ALA A 380 6.76 -2.50 38.98
N PRO A 381 7.51 -3.10 38.02
CA PRO A 381 7.10 -3.11 36.63
C PRO A 381 5.68 -3.64 36.49
N ASP A 382 4.91 -3.04 35.58
CA ASP A 382 3.50 -3.35 35.38
C ASP A 382 3.32 -4.85 35.07
N THR A 383 2.92 -5.58 36.11
CA THR A 383 2.94 -7.04 36.12
C THR A 383 1.84 -7.58 35.22
N ASN A 384 2.15 -8.67 34.52
CA ASN A 384 1.19 -9.25 33.60
C ASN A 384 0.20 -10.13 34.37
N SER A 385 -0.80 -9.51 34.99
CA SER A 385 -1.76 -10.17 35.90
C SER A 385 -1.08 -10.84 37.11
N GLY A 386 -0.06 -10.20 37.69
CA GLY A 386 0.68 -10.73 38.84
C GLY A 386 1.80 -11.72 38.51
N TYR A 387 2.16 -11.86 37.22
CA TYR A 387 3.26 -12.69 36.75
C TYR A 387 4.28 -11.87 35.94
N GLU A 388 5.54 -12.31 35.94
CA GLU A 388 6.60 -11.79 35.09
C GLU A 388 7.25 -12.91 34.27
N ALA A 389 7.79 -12.58 33.09
CA ALA A 389 8.47 -13.56 32.25
C ALA A 389 9.83 -13.93 32.86
N VAL A 390 10.19 -15.23 32.82
CA VAL A 390 11.49 -15.70 33.35
C VAL A 390 12.62 -15.33 32.40
N ASN A 391 12.46 -15.62 31.10
CA ASN A 391 13.42 -15.26 30.06
C ASN A 391 12.70 -14.52 28.90
N PRO A 392 12.43 -13.21 29.06
CA PRO A 392 11.87 -12.41 27.98
C PRO A 392 12.92 -12.15 26.90
N VAL A 393 12.64 -12.55 25.66
CA VAL A 393 13.43 -12.18 24.48
C VAL A 393 13.13 -10.74 24.07
N THR A 394 11.85 -10.37 24.13
CA THR A 394 11.36 -8.99 24.00
C THR A 394 10.12 -8.84 24.88
N THR A 395 9.85 -7.62 25.32
CA THR A 395 8.63 -7.24 26.04
C THR A 395 7.74 -6.37 25.17
N ALA A 396 6.45 -6.40 25.43
CA ALA A 396 5.48 -5.56 24.76
C ALA A 396 5.72 -4.08 25.08
N ALA A 397 5.87 -3.24 24.06
CA ALA A 397 6.08 -1.80 24.20
C ALA A 397 5.51 -1.08 22.97
N ASP A 398 5.11 0.18 23.16
CA ASP A 398 4.63 1.04 22.08
C ASP A 398 5.80 1.64 21.27
N ALA A 399 5.58 1.89 19.99
CA ALA A 399 6.46 2.69 19.16
C ALA A 399 6.52 4.13 19.66
N LYS A 400 7.70 4.75 19.67
CA LYS A 400 7.87 6.18 19.92
C LYS A 400 8.54 6.82 18.70
N ILE A 401 7.84 7.79 18.12
CA ILE A 401 8.33 8.58 16.98
C ILE A 401 8.37 10.05 17.35
N GLN A 402 9.17 10.82 16.61
CA GLN A 402 9.20 12.27 16.70
C GLN A 402 8.99 12.88 15.32
N TYR A 403 8.00 13.75 15.22
CA TYR A 403 7.62 14.49 14.01
C TYR A 403 7.43 15.97 14.37
N GLU A 404 8.04 16.89 13.61
CA GLU A 404 8.03 18.34 13.90
C GLU A 404 8.43 18.68 15.36
N GLY A 405 9.34 17.90 15.94
CA GLY A 405 9.81 18.05 17.32
C GLY A 405 8.88 17.45 18.39
N ILE A 406 7.65 17.06 18.04
CA ILE A 406 6.67 16.47 18.94
C ILE A 406 6.88 14.95 19.02
N THR A 407 7.04 14.42 20.24
CA THR A 407 7.12 12.96 20.44
C THR A 407 5.72 12.38 20.57
N MET A 408 5.46 11.30 19.82
CA MET A 408 4.18 10.59 19.78
C MET A 408 4.41 9.10 20.03
N THR A 409 3.39 8.45 20.59
CA THR A 409 3.42 7.03 20.94
C THR A 409 2.29 6.28 20.24
N ARG A 410 2.57 5.10 19.67
CA ARG A 410 1.57 4.25 18.99
C ARG A 410 1.78 2.77 19.34
N PRO A 411 0.71 1.98 19.46
CA PRO A 411 0.83 0.56 19.79
C PRO A 411 1.29 -0.31 18.62
N ASP A 412 1.30 0.21 17.39
CA ASP A 412 1.65 -0.52 16.17
C ASP A 412 2.80 0.16 15.41
N ASN A 413 3.40 -0.58 14.49
CA ASN A 413 4.46 -0.13 13.60
C ASN A 413 3.95 0.39 12.25
N ASP A 414 2.69 0.12 11.92
CA ASP A 414 1.99 0.74 10.81
C ASP A 414 1.16 1.91 11.36
N ILE A 415 1.51 3.14 10.98
CA ILE A 415 0.94 4.37 11.56
C ILE A 415 0.38 5.26 10.45
N ASP A 416 -0.95 5.44 10.43
CA ASP A 416 -1.69 6.13 9.37
C ASP A 416 -2.27 7.50 9.80
N ASP A 417 -2.01 7.93 11.03
CA ASP A 417 -2.67 9.10 11.65
C ASP A 417 -1.74 10.28 11.93
N VAL A 418 -0.48 10.21 11.49
CA VAL A 418 0.55 11.25 11.74
C VAL A 418 0.61 12.25 10.59
N ILE A 419 0.65 11.76 9.35
CA ILE A 419 0.66 12.57 8.13
C ILE A 419 -0.63 12.21 7.37
N PRO A 420 -1.49 13.19 7.01
CA PRO A 420 -2.71 12.90 6.29
C PRO A 420 -2.46 12.11 5.01
N ASN A 421 -3.25 11.06 4.77
CA ASN A 421 -3.18 10.21 3.58
C ASN A 421 -1.84 9.46 3.40
N VAL A 422 -1.07 9.29 4.49
CA VAL A 422 0.24 8.62 4.46
C VAL A 422 0.31 7.60 5.60
N THR A 423 0.75 6.39 5.27
CA THR A 423 1.03 5.34 6.24
C THR A 423 2.53 5.21 6.41
N LEU A 424 2.99 5.29 7.66
CA LEU A 424 4.36 5.06 8.05
C LEU A 424 4.55 3.59 8.43
N HIS A 425 5.59 2.96 7.92
CA HIS A 425 5.97 1.58 8.22
C HIS A 425 7.29 1.57 8.98
N LEU A 426 7.20 1.42 10.30
CA LEU A 426 8.36 1.38 11.20
C LEU A 426 8.98 -0.02 11.21
N LYS A 427 10.29 -0.09 11.00
CA LYS A 427 11.04 -1.35 10.96
C LYS A 427 12.10 -1.40 12.04
N GLU A 428 12.85 -0.31 12.21
CA GLU A 428 13.92 -0.17 13.19
C GLU A 428 14.04 1.29 13.69
N PRO A 429 14.70 1.53 14.84
CA PRO A 429 15.07 2.88 15.25
C PRO A 429 15.99 3.56 14.23
N THR A 430 15.74 4.84 13.95
CA THR A 430 16.58 5.61 13.03
C THR A 430 17.89 6.03 13.70
N GLN A 431 19.02 5.92 12.99
CA GLN A 431 20.32 6.39 13.49
C GLN A 431 20.47 7.92 13.44
N LYS A 432 19.80 8.54 12.45
CA LYS A 432 19.67 9.98 12.24
C LYS A 432 18.25 10.26 11.77
N THR A 433 17.75 11.47 11.95
CA THR A 433 16.43 11.86 11.44
C THR A 433 16.29 11.50 9.97
N ALA A 434 15.32 10.63 9.65
CA ALA A 434 15.00 10.22 8.31
C ALA A 434 14.22 11.32 7.59
N THR A 435 14.53 11.51 6.31
CA THR A 435 13.82 12.40 5.40
C THR A 435 12.98 11.56 4.48
N LEU A 436 11.67 11.79 4.49
CA LEU A 436 10.68 11.08 3.70
C LEU A 436 10.17 12.03 2.62
N GLU A 437 10.17 11.61 1.37
CA GLU A 437 9.76 12.44 0.25
C GLU A 437 8.57 11.82 -0.46
N ILE A 438 7.55 12.63 -0.72
CA ILE A 438 6.38 12.29 -1.53
C ILE A 438 6.41 13.19 -2.76
N LYS A 439 6.46 12.58 -3.94
CA LYS A 439 6.48 13.27 -5.23
C LYS A 439 5.48 12.63 -6.20
N PRO A 440 5.08 13.33 -7.27
CA PRO A 440 4.34 12.71 -8.35
C PRO A 440 5.09 11.51 -8.93
N ASP A 441 4.37 10.42 -9.20
CA ASP A 441 4.90 9.27 -9.91
C ASP A 441 4.88 9.53 -11.43
N LYS A 442 5.92 10.23 -11.91
CA LYS A 442 6.05 10.65 -13.31
C LYS A 442 6.21 9.47 -14.26
N ASP A 443 6.85 8.39 -13.81
CA ASP A 443 7.12 7.21 -14.65
C ASP A 443 5.80 6.52 -15.00
N THR A 444 4.93 6.30 -14.00
CA THR A 444 3.59 5.75 -14.22
C THR A 444 2.74 6.64 -15.15
N ILE A 445 2.87 7.97 -15.07
CA ILE A 445 2.18 8.89 -15.98
C ILE A 445 2.72 8.78 -17.41
N LYS A 446 4.05 8.80 -17.57
CA LYS A 446 4.73 8.70 -18.86
C LYS A 446 4.37 7.40 -19.56
N ASP A 447 4.41 6.27 -18.85
CA ASP A 447 4.06 4.95 -19.38
C ASP A 447 2.61 4.91 -19.89
N ALA A 448 1.66 5.49 -19.13
CA ALA A 448 0.26 5.56 -19.54
C ALA A 448 0.05 6.42 -20.80
N LEU A 449 0.79 7.52 -20.94
CA LEU A 449 0.74 8.38 -22.13
C LEU A 449 1.35 7.67 -23.35
N ILE A 450 2.48 6.98 -23.18
CA ILE A 450 3.12 6.18 -24.23
C ILE A 450 2.19 5.06 -24.69
N GLU A 451 1.55 4.34 -23.76
CA GLU A 451 0.60 3.29 -24.08
C GLU A 451 -0.60 3.83 -24.86
N PHE A 452 -1.18 4.95 -24.43
CA PHE A 452 -2.26 5.62 -25.15
C PHE A 452 -1.87 5.99 -26.58
N VAL A 453 -0.71 6.63 -26.78
CA VAL A 453 -0.20 7.00 -28.11
C VAL A 453 0.05 5.75 -28.97
N GLY A 454 0.64 4.70 -28.39
CA GLY A 454 0.88 3.44 -29.08
C GLY A 454 -0.40 2.77 -29.56
N ASN A 455 -1.43 2.70 -28.69
CA ASN A 455 -2.73 2.15 -29.04
C ASN A 455 -3.46 3.02 -30.07
N TYR A 456 -3.41 4.36 -29.93
CA TYR A 456 -3.97 5.30 -30.90
C TYR A 456 -3.35 5.09 -32.28
N ASN A 457 -2.02 5.00 -32.37
CA ASN A 457 -1.31 4.80 -33.63
C ASN A 457 -1.64 3.47 -34.28
N LYS A 458 -1.75 2.39 -33.51
CA LYS A 458 -2.18 1.08 -34.02
C LYS A 458 -3.60 1.12 -34.59
N LEU A 459 -4.53 1.81 -33.94
CA LEU A 459 -5.89 2.01 -34.47
C LEU A 459 -5.86 2.84 -35.75
N MET A 460 -5.13 3.95 -35.76
CA MET A 460 -4.99 4.81 -36.94
C MET A 460 -4.37 4.06 -38.12
N ALA A 461 -3.37 3.21 -37.86
CA ALA A 461 -2.74 2.38 -38.87
C ALA A 461 -3.73 1.39 -39.47
N GLN A 462 -4.48 0.66 -38.62
CA GLN A 462 -5.52 -0.26 -39.08
C GLN A 462 -6.59 0.46 -39.90
N MET A 463 -7.11 1.59 -39.41
CA MET A 463 -8.08 2.40 -40.15
C MET A 463 -7.52 2.89 -41.49
N ASN A 464 -6.25 3.29 -41.55
CA ASN A 464 -5.60 3.72 -42.79
C ASN A 464 -5.43 2.56 -43.78
N ILE A 465 -5.00 1.38 -43.32
CA ILE A 465 -4.88 0.17 -44.14
C ILE A 465 -6.23 -0.15 -44.79
N VAL A 466 -7.32 -0.23 -44.00
CA VAL A 466 -8.61 -0.62 -44.56
C VAL A 466 -9.29 0.47 -45.39
N THR A 467 -9.02 1.75 -45.14
CA THR A 467 -9.71 2.87 -45.84
C THR A 467 -8.94 3.45 -47.02
N GLN A 468 -7.64 3.12 -47.20
CA GLN A 468 -6.81 3.68 -48.26
C GLN A 468 -6.13 2.58 -49.09
N ASN A 469 -6.16 2.72 -50.41
CA ASN A 469 -5.43 1.83 -51.32
C ASN A 469 -3.98 2.33 -51.56
N LYS A 470 -3.15 2.29 -50.51
CA LYS A 470 -1.74 2.74 -50.57
C LYS A 470 -0.82 1.79 -49.79
N GLU A 471 -0.02 0.99 -50.50
CA GLU A 471 0.92 0.04 -49.88
C GLU A 471 1.96 0.70 -48.97
N ALA A 472 2.31 1.97 -49.25
CA ALA A 472 3.23 2.75 -48.42
C ALA A 472 2.81 2.86 -46.95
N ILE A 473 1.52 2.67 -46.64
CA ILE A 473 1.03 2.65 -45.25
C ILE A 473 1.63 1.46 -44.49
N ILE A 474 1.76 0.31 -45.14
CA ILE A 474 2.22 -0.94 -44.52
C ILE A 474 3.74 -0.91 -44.39
N SER A 475 4.45 -0.38 -45.40
CA SER A 475 5.92 -0.30 -45.38
C SER A 475 6.49 0.65 -44.32
N GLU A 476 5.67 1.53 -43.76
CA GLU A 476 6.07 2.44 -42.67
C GLU A 476 5.88 1.83 -41.28
N LEU A 477 5.26 0.64 -41.17
CA LEU A 477 4.95 -0.04 -39.91
C LEU A 477 6.02 -1.09 -39.60
N ASP A 478 7.21 -0.62 -39.23
CA ASP A 478 8.39 -1.48 -38.96
C ASP A 478 8.19 -2.51 -37.83
N TYR A 479 7.13 -2.35 -37.03
CA TYR A 479 6.78 -3.26 -35.94
C TYR A 479 5.90 -4.45 -36.37
N PHE A 480 5.45 -4.49 -37.63
CA PHE A 480 4.69 -5.64 -38.14
C PHE A 480 5.60 -6.84 -38.42
N THR A 481 5.13 -8.01 -38.01
CA THR A 481 5.65 -9.30 -38.45
C THR A 481 5.29 -9.59 -39.91
N ASP A 482 6.00 -10.53 -40.56
CA ASP A 482 5.72 -10.92 -41.95
C ASP A 482 4.25 -11.36 -42.15
N GLU A 483 3.67 -12.04 -41.16
CA GLU A 483 2.27 -12.47 -41.16
C GLU A 483 1.29 -11.29 -41.05
N GLU A 484 1.61 -10.30 -40.21
CA GLU A 484 0.82 -9.08 -40.09
C GLU A 484 0.89 -8.24 -41.36
N VAL A 485 2.05 -8.20 -42.04
CA VAL A 485 2.20 -7.55 -43.35
C VAL A 485 1.31 -8.22 -44.40
N GLU A 486 1.29 -9.56 -44.46
CA GLU A 486 0.43 -10.28 -45.39
C GLU A 486 -1.05 -10.02 -45.12
N THR A 487 -1.44 -10.05 -43.84
CA THR A 487 -2.81 -9.74 -43.40
C THR A 487 -3.20 -8.31 -43.77
N ALA A 488 -2.32 -7.33 -43.50
CA ALA A 488 -2.55 -5.93 -43.86
C ALA A 488 -2.68 -5.74 -45.38
N LYS A 489 -1.91 -6.47 -46.19
CA LYS A 489 -2.03 -6.44 -47.66
C LYS A 489 -3.39 -6.97 -48.13
N LYS A 490 -3.89 -8.06 -47.53
CA LYS A 490 -5.22 -8.61 -47.83
C LYS A 490 -6.34 -7.62 -47.49
N GLN A 491 -6.16 -6.83 -46.44
CA GLN A 491 -7.14 -5.86 -45.96
C GLN A 491 -7.03 -4.48 -46.62
N LEU A 492 -6.01 -4.25 -47.45
CA LEU A 492 -5.68 -2.95 -48.00
C LEU A 492 -6.83 -2.38 -48.84
N GLY A 493 -7.35 -1.23 -48.42
CA GLY A 493 -8.42 -0.52 -49.11
C GLY A 493 -9.77 -1.25 -49.14
N MET A 494 -9.97 -2.29 -48.33
CA MET A 494 -11.21 -3.09 -48.31
C MET A 494 -12.46 -2.27 -47.94
N PHE A 495 -12.31 -1.22 -47.13
CA PHE A 495 -13.37 -0.36 -46.62
C PHE A 495 -13.27 1.10 -47.09
N GLN A 496 -12.75 1.34 -48.30
CA GLN A 496 -12.65 2.69 -48.89
C GLN A 496 -13.98 3.47 -48.90
N SER A 497 -15.10 2.77 -49.06
CA SER A 497 -16.45 3.37 -49.10
C SER A 497 -17.14 3.41 -47.73
N GLU A 498 -16.49 2.96 -46.66
CA GLU A 498 -17.09 2.92 -45.33
C GLU A 498 -17.02 4.30 -44.65
N ILE A 499 -18.13 5.02 -44.72
CA ILE A 499 -18.27 6.38 -44.17
C ILE A 499 -18.06 6.39 -42.65
N ALA A 500 -18.51 5.36 -41.94
CA ALA A 500 -18.42 5.31 -40.48
C ALA A 500 -16.94 5.29 -40.01
N LEU A 501 -16.09 4.48 -40.64
CA LEU A 501 -14.66 4.43 -40.34
C LEU A 501 -13.95 5.74 -40.72
N THR A 502 -14.25 6.27 -41.90
CA THR A 502 -13.65 7.52 -42.36
C THR A 502 -14.01 8.71 -41.47
N SER A 503 -15.28 8.78 -41.03
CA SER A 503 -15.76 9.83 -40.13
C SER A 503 -15.16 9.71 -38.73
N SER A 504 -15.10 8.49 -38.18
CA SER A 504 -14.46 8.24 -36.90
C SER A 504 -12.98 8.62 -36.92
N LYS A 505 -12.26 8.23 -37.97
CA LYS A 505 -10.85 8.59 -38.17
C LYS A 505 -10.63 10.11 -38.21
N GLN A 506 -11.43 10.84 -39.00
CA GLN A 506 -11.34 12.30 -39.06
C GLN A 506 -11.64 12.95 -37.70
N ARG A 507 -12.63 12.42 -36.97
CA ARG A 507 -12.97 12.91 -35.63
C ARG A 507 -11.83 12.67 -34.64
N LEU A 508 -11.18 11.50 -34.66
CA LEU A 508 -9.98 11.23 -33.84
C LEU A 508 -8.85 12.21 -34.15
N GLN A 509 -8.56 12.48 -35.43
CA GLN A 509 -7.52 13.43 -35.84
C GLN A 509 -7.83 14.86 -35.37
N ASN A 510 -9.09 15.28 -35.45
CA ASN A 510 -9.51 16.59 -34.95
C ASN A 510 -9.39 16.67 -33.42
N ILE A 511 -9.80 15.64 -32.69
CA ILE A 511 -9.72 15.58 -31.22
C ILE A 511 -8.26 15.76 -30.76
N VAL A 512 -7.31 15.02 -31.32
CA VAL A 512 -5.90 15.12 -30.89
C VAL A 512 -5.21 16.42 -31.32
N SER A 513 -5.80 17.17 -32.24
CA SER A 513 -5.26 18.46 -32.75
C SER A 513 -6.01 19.68 -32.19
N ASN A 514 -7.05 19.47 -31.39
CA ASN A 514 -7.89 20.55 -30.89
C ASN A 514 -7.27 21.28 -29.69
N TYR A 515 -7.69 22.52 -29.51
CA TYR A 515 -7.43 23.31 -28.32
C TYR A 515 -8.46 22.99 -27.22
N TYR A 516 -7.99 22.69 -26.02
CA TYR A 516 -8.79 22.37 -24.84
C TYR A 516 -8.60 23.46 -23.78
N ARG A 517 -9.54 24.40 -23.71
CA ARG A 517 -9.55 25.41 -22.65
C ARG A 517 -10.06 24.78 -21.36
N THR A 518 -9.16 24.52 -20.42
CA THR A 518 -9.48 23.90 -19.13
C THR A 518 -9.69 24.97 -18.07
N THR A 519 -8.71 25.83 -17.83
CA THR A 519 -8.80 26.95 -16.88
C THR A 519 -8.41 28.27 -17.54
N ASP A 520 -8.77 29.40 -16.91
CA ASP A 520 -8.45 30.73 -17.43
C ASP A 520 -6.94 31.02 -17.46
N ASN A 521 -6.15 30.32 -16.64
CA ASN A 521 -4.69 30.49 -16.52
C ASN A 521 -3.91 29.26 -17.01
N ALA A 522 -4.54 28.30 -17.68
CA ALA A 522 -3.87 27.08 -18.14
C ALA A 522 -2.75 27.42 -19.13
N GLU A 523 -1.53 26.98 -18.83
CA GLU A 523 -0.39 27.18 -19.72
C GLU A 523 -0.36 26.13 -20.83
N ILE A 524 -0.85 24.92 -20.50
CA ILE A 524 -0.94 23.79 -21.43
C ILE A 524 -2.40 23.60 -21.84
N ASN A 525 -2.67 23.67 -23.15
CA ASN A 525 -4.03 23.57 -23.69
C ASN A 525 -4.13 22.65 -24.93
N MET A 526 -3.01 22.14 -25.45
CA MET A 526 -2.97 21.22 -26.57
C MET A 526 -2.04 20.04 -26.26
N LEU A 527 -2.25 18.90 -26.93
CA LEU A 527 -1.29 17.79 -26.85
C LEU A 527 0.11 18.20 -27.32
N THR A 528 0.19 19.13 -28.27
CA THR A 528 1.48 19.67 -28.75
C THR A 528 2.30 20.33 -27.65
N ASP A 529 1.63 20.96 -26.68
CA ASP A 529 2.28 21.65 -25.56
C ASP A 529 2.94 20.66 -24.59
N ILE A 530 2.46 19.42 -24.55
CA ILE A 530 3.05 18.31 -23.76
C ILE A 530 4.02 17.44 -24.58
N GLY A 531 4.39 17.89 -25.78
CA GLY A 531 5.29 17.14 -26.66
C GLY A 531 4.63 15.98 -27.42
N ILE A 532 3.28 15.88 -27.43
CA ILE A 532 2.54 14.86 -28.18
C ILE A 532 1.89 15.49 -29.40
N SER A 533 2.35 15.16 -30.60
CA SER A 533 1.78 15.75 -31.82
C SER A 533 2.05 14.89 -33.04
N THR A 534 1.47 15.23 -34.18
CA THR A 534 1.76 14.52 -35.44
C THR A 534 3.11 14.90 -36.04
N ASN A 535 3.87 15.79 -35.40
CA ASN A 535 5.18 16.29 -35.83
C ASN A 535 6.17 16.49 -34.66
N ALA A 536 6.02 15.73 -33.56
CA ALA A 536 6.77 15.98 -32.33
C ALA A 536 8.29 15.80 -32.47
N SER A 537 8.74 14.98 -33.43
CA SER A 537 10.12 14.53 -33.54
C SER A 537 10.94 15.19 -34.67
N SER A 538 10.50 16.35 -35.22
CA SER A 538 11.21 16.94 -36.36
C SER A 538 11.34 18.47 -36.36
N GLY A 539 12.59 18.96 -36.29
CA GLY A 539 12.98 20.32 -36.69
C GLY A 539 12.97 20.54 -38.21
N TYR A 540 12.11 19.81 -38.93
CA TYR A 540 12.09 19.72 -40.39
C TYR A 540 10.88 20.46 -40.96
N ASN A 541 11.12 21.53 -41.73
CA ASN A 541 10.09 22.35 -42.39
C ASN A 541 9.49 21.69 -43.65
N GLY A 542 9.25 20.38 -43.63
CA GLY A 542 8.69 19.62 -44.74
C GLY A 542 7.53 18.72 -44.31
N TYR A 543 6.62 18.42 -45.23
CA TYR A 543 5.52 17.50 -45.00
C TYR A 543 6.05 16.06 -44.88
N SER A 544 5.91 15.42 -43.72
CA SER A 544 6.19 14.00 -43.50
C SER A 544 4.98 13.14 -43.89
N SER A 545 5.20 11.97 -44.50
CA SER A 545 4.12 11.02 -44.81
C SER A 545 3.32 10.64 -43.56
N SER A 546 3.98 10.53 -42.39
CA SER A 546 3.34 10.23 -41.10
C SER A 546 2.34 11.31 -40.67
N GLN A 547 2.67 12.58 -40.91
CA GLN A 547 1.79 13.73 -40.60
C GLN A 547 0.48 13.65 -41.38
N LEU A 548 0.54 13.25 -42.65
CA LEU A 548 -0.63 13.11 -43.51
C LEU A 548 -1.51 11.91 -43.13
N ARG A 549 -0.97 10.95 -42.36
CA ARG A 549 -1.68 9.75 -41.88
C ARG A 549 -2.26 9.93 -40.48
N GLY A 550 -1.88 11.00 -39.77
CA GLY A 550 -2.38 11.35 -38.44
C GLY A 550 -1.85 10.43 -37.33
N TYR A 551 -0.61 9.93 -37.46
CA TYR A 551 0.08 9.26 -36.36
C TYR A 551 0.62 10.29 -35.38
N LEU A 552 0.56 9.97 -34.08
CA LEU A 552 1.15 10.76 -33.01
C LEU A 552 2.59 10.32 -32.76
N GLU A 553 3.44 11.30 -32.46
CA GLU A 553 4.82 11.17 -32.03
C GLU A 553 4.94 11.79 -30.63
N ILE A 554 5.90 11.30 -29.84
CA ILE A 554 6.21 11.82 -28.51
C ILE A 554 7.62 12.41 -28.53
N ASN A 555 7.74 13.67 -28.14
CA ASN A 555 9.01 14.27 -27.75
C ASN A 555 9.22 14.04 -26.25
N GLU A 556 10.04 13.04 -25.91
CA GLU A 556 10.26 12.66 -24.52
C GLU A 556 10.90 13.77 -23.68
N ASP A 557 11.82 14.57 -24.25
CA ASP A 557 12.47 15.66 -23.52
C ASP A 557 11.45 16.76 -23.13
N THR A 558 10.54 17.11 -24.06
CA THR A 558 9.45 18.05 -23.78
C THR A 558 8.49 17.46 -22.75
N LEU A 559 8.10 16.19 -22.92
CA LEU A 559 7.18 15.51 -22.02
C LEU A 559 7.72 15.45 -20.58
N ASP A 560 8.98 15.06 -20.42
CA ASP A 560 9.65 14.97 -19.12
C ASP A 560 9.68 16.35 -18.43
N THR A 561 9.92 17.42 -19.19
CA THR A 561 9.94 18.81 -18.68
C THR A 561 8.56 19.26 -18.17
N VAL A 562 7.49 19.03 -18.94
CA VAL A 562 6.13 19.48 -18.56
C VAL A 562 5.55 18.67 -17.40
N LEU A 563 5.91 17.38 -17.30
CA LEU A 563 5.53 16.52 -16.18
C LEU A 563 6.15 17.00 -14.84
N GLU A 564 7.15 17.87 -14.86
CA GLU A 564 7.69 18.48 -13.65
C GLU A 564 6.89 19.67 -13.14
N THR A 565 6.19 20.38 -14.02
CA THR A 565 5.78 21.77 -13.79
C THR A 565 4.27 21.97 -13.91
N ASN A 566 3.56 21.20 -14.73
CA ASN A 566 2.17 21.50 -15.12
C ASN A 566 1.24 20.27 -15.06
N LEU A 567 1.45 19.34 -14.12
CA LEU A 567 0.68 18.09 -14.03
C LEU A 567 -0.85 18.26 -14.01
N ASP A 568 -1.35 19.29 -13.32
CA ASP A 568 -2.79 19.55 -13.27
C ASP A 568 -3.34 19.98 -14.63
N ASP A 569 -2.61 20.81 -15.39
CA ASP A 569 -3.02 21.20 -16.74
C ASP A 569 -3.03 19.99 -17.69
N ILE A 570 -2.00 19.13 -17.58
CA ILE A 570 -1.91 17.89 -18.38
C ILE A 570 -3.10 16.98 -18.09
N LYS A 571 -3.41 16.76 -16.81
CA LYS A 571 -4.57 15.98 -16.37
C LYS A 571 -5.87 16.54 -16.96
N ASN A 572 -6.05 17.85 -16.89
CA ASN A 572 -7.24 18.52 -17.40
C ASN A 572 -7.38 18.43 -18.92
N ILE A 573 -6.28 18.35 -19.69
CA ILE A 573 -6.35 18.12 -21.14
C ILE A 573 -6.99 16.77 -21.45
N PHE A 574 -6.69 15.73 -20.68
CA PHE A 574 -7.28 14.41 -20.90
C PHE A 574 -8.70 14.29 -20.36
N GLY A 575 -9.00 14.94 -19.24
CA GLY A 575 -10.32 15.01 -18.66
C GLY A 575 -10.54 16.24 -17.81
N TYR A 576 -11.50 17.07 -18.20
CA TYR A 576 -11.91 18.23 -17.44
C TYR A 576 -13.42 18.19 -17.18
N ASP A 577 -13.79 18.58 -15.97
CA ASP A 577 -15.16 18.72 -15.51
C ASP A 577 -15.52 20.20 -15.63
N SER A 578 -16.34 20.52 -16.64
CA SER A 578 -16.63 21.91 -17.01
C SER A 578 -17.66 22.60 -16.11
N ASP A 579 -18.47 21.84 -15.37
CA ASP A 579 -19.53 22.36 -14.49
C ASP A 579 -19.34 22.03 -13.00
N ASN A 580 -18.25 21.32 -12.68
CA ASN A 580 -17.79 20.97 -11.34
C ASN A 580 -18.78 20.04 -10.59
N ASP A 581 -19.49 19.16 -11.32
CA ASP A 581 -20.38 18.14 -10.77
C ASP A 581 -19.68 16.82 -10.40
N LYS A 582 -18.35 16.75 -10.60
CA LYS A 582 -17.43 15.62 -10.46
C LYS A 582 -17.54 14.58 -11.58
N ILE A 583 -18.17 14.92 -12.70
CA ILE A 583 -18.26 14.10 -13.89
C ILE A 583 -17.50 14.79 -15.01
N ILE A 584 -16.52 14.07 -15.56
CA ILE A 584 -15.74 14.59 -16.68
C ILE A 584 -16.61 14.58 -17.95
N ASP A 585 -16.69 15.74 -18.58
CA ASP A 585 -17.53 16.01 -19.76
C ASP A 585 -16.74 16.61 -20.94
N SER A 586 -15.44 16.86 -20.75
CA SER A 586 -14.54 17.43 -21.76
C SER A 586 -13.11 16.86 -21.66
N GLY A 587 -12.30 17.14 -22.67
CA GLY A 587 -10.92 16.64 -22.78
C GLY A 587 -10.70 15.60 -23.88
N VAL A 588 -9.43 15.41 -24.25
CA VAL A 588 -9.00 14.46 -25.29
C VAL A 588 -9.46 13.04 -24.96
N GLY A 589 -9.20 12.61 -23.72
CA GLY A 589 -9.50 11.25 -23.27
C GLY A 589 -11.00 10.97 -23.30
N TYR A 590 -11.80 11.91 -22.80
CA TYR A 590 -13.26 11.81 -22.82
C TYR A 590 -13.83 11.81 -24.25
N LEU A 591 -13.37 12.72 -25.12
CA LEU A 591 -13.91 12.82 -26.48
C LEU A 591 -13.52 11.63 -27.37
N ILE A 592 -12.32 11.07 -27.20
CA ILE A 592 -11.93 9.82 -27.88
C ILE A 592 -12.83 8.68 -27.40
N TYR A 593 -13.04 8.54 -26.09
CA TYR A 593 -13.95 7.54 -25.54
C TYR A 593 -15.34 7.65 -26.16
N GLN A 594 -15.93 8.85 -26.15
CA GLN A 594 -17.27 9.09 -26.73
C GLN A 594 -17.32 8.82 -28.23
N ASN A 595 -16.24 9.06 -28.96
CA ASN A 595 -16.16 8.76 -30.39
C ASN A 595 -16.12 7.27 -30.69
N LEU A 596 -15.40 6.49 -29.90
CA LEU A 596 -15.22 5.06 -30.15
C LEU A 596 -16.34 4.22 -29.51
N HIS A 597 -16.90 4.66 -28.40
CA HIS A 597 -17.91 3.92 -27.66
C HIS A 597 -19.15 3.59 -28.50
N SER A 598 -19.63 4.51 -29.34
CA SER A 598 -20.77 4.26 -30.24
C SER A 598 -20.51 3.17 -31.30
N TYR A 599 -19.24 2.84 -31.55
CA TYR A 599 -18.83 1.79 -32.48
C TYR A 599 -18.69 0.44 -31.78
N THR A 600 -18.09 0.43 -30.59
CA THR A 600 -17.70 -0.79 -29.87
C THR A 600 -18.74 -1.28 -28.86
N MET A 601 -19.67 -0.44 -28.42
CA MET A 601 -20.72 -0.85 -27.48
C MET A 601 -21.58 -1.99 -28.04
N THR A 602 -22.25 -2.72 -27.15
CA THR A 602 -23.23 -3.74 -27.54
C THR A 602 -24.32 -3.13 -28.44
N GLY A 603 -24.50 -3.71 -29.63
CA GLY A 603 -25.44 -3.18 -30.63
C GLY A 603 -24.94 -1.92 -31.35
N GLY A 604 -23.69 -1.50 -31.15
CA GLY A 604 -23.05 -0.41 -31.87
C GLY A 604 -22.71 -0.75 -33.32
N VAL A 605 -22.05 0.19 -34.00
CA VAL A 605 -21.78 0.09 -35.45
C VAL A 605 -21.07 -1.20 -35.83
N ILE A 606 -20.04 -1.62 -35.08
CA ILE A 606 -19.26 -2.80 -35.45
C ILE A 606 -20.10 -4.06 -35.29
N ALA A 607 -20.83 -4.20 -34.18
CA ALA A 607 -21.72 -5.34 -33.96
C ALA A 607 -22.76 -5.47 -35.09
N MET A 608 -23.35 -4.35 -35.54
CA MET A 608 -24.27 -4.36 -36.67
C MET A 608 -23.61 -4.81 -37.98
N LYS A 609 -22.36 -4.39 -38.22
CA LYS A 609 -21.59 -4.77 -39.42
C LYS A 609 -21.21 -6.25 -39.41
N THR A 610 -20.71 -6.76 -38.28
CA THR A 610 -20.34 -8.17 -38.14
C THR A 610 -21.57 -9.06 -38.25
N THR A 611 -22.69 -8.74 -37.59
CA THR A 611 -23.94 -9.52 -37.75
C THR A 611 -24.45 -9.53 -39.19
N SER A 612 -24.33 -8.42 -39.92
CA SER A 612 -24.69 -8.41 -41.34
C SER A 612 -23.76 -9.28 -42.20
N LEU A 613 -22.48 -9.39 -41.85
CA LEU A 613 -21.52 -10.26 -42.52
C LEU A 613 -21.76 -11.72 -42.17
N ASP A 614 -22.03 -12.04 -40.90
CA ASP A 614 -22.41 -13.37 -40.43
C ASP A 614 -23.57 -13.94 -41.26
N SER A 615 -24.63 -13.15 -41.45
CA SER A 615 -25.78 -13.56 -42.27
C SER A 615 -25.43 -13.80 -43.74
N LYS A 616 -24.51 -13.00 -44.31
CA LYS A 616 -24.03 -13.19 -45.69
C LYS A 616 -23.16 -14.43 -45.82
N ILE A 617 -22.31 -14.68 -44.83
CA ILE A 617 -21.47 -15.88 -44.73
C ILE A 617 -22.35 -17.12 -44.64
N GLU A 618 -23.37 -17.12 -43.78
CA GLU A 618 -24.33 -18.22 -43.65
C GLU A 618 -25.05 -18.49 -44.97
N THR A 619 -25.57 -17.44 -45.61
CA THR A 619 -26.24 -17.54 -46.92
C THR A 619 -25.30 -18.10 -48.00
N SER A 620 -24.05 -17.65 -48.04
CA SER A 620 -23.05 -18.10 -49.01
C SER A 620 -22.67 -19.57 -48.77
N ASN A 621 -22.52 -20.00 -47.52
CA ASN A 621 -22.29 -21.41 -47.16
C ASN A 621 -23.44 -22.32 -47.63
N THR A 622 -24.70 -21.92 -47.39
CA THR A 622 -25.86 -22.68 -47.89
C THR A 622 -25.84 -22.78 -49.42
N LYS A 623 -25.52 -21.69 -50.11
CA LYS A 623 -25.46 -21.67 -51.57
C LYS A 623 -24.31 -22.50 -52.13
N ILE A 624 -23.14 -22.49 -51.47
CA ILE A 624 -22.00 -23.34 -51.81
C ILE A 624 -22.41 -24.81 -51.71
N ALA A 625 -23.06 -25.21 -50.61
CA ALA A 625 -23.52 -26.59 -50.44
C ALA A 625 -24.49 -27.03 -51.55
N SER A 626 -25.45 -26.17 -51.92
CA SER A 626 -26.35 -26.46 -53.05
C SER A 626 -25.63 -26.53 -54.40
N LEU A 627 -24.68 -25.63 -54.66
CA LEU A 627 -23.90 -25.64 -55.91
C LEU A 627 -22.96 -26.84 -55.99
N GLU A 628 -22.42 -27.31 -54.87
CA GLU A 628 -21.61 -28.54 -54.81
C GLU A 628 -22.47 -29.76 -55.19
N GLU A 629 -23.68 -29.86 -54.64
CA GLU A 629 -24.65 -30.91 -55.01
C GLU A 629 -25.02 -30.84 -56.50
N GLU A 630 -25.32 -29.65 -57.04
CA GLU A 630 -25.62 -29.47 -58.47
C GLU A 630 -24.44 -29.88 -59.38
N VAL A 631 -23.20 -29.56 -59.00
CA VAL A 631 -22.00 -29.94 -59.75
C VAL A 631 -21.80 -31.46 -59.73
N ASP A 632 -22.00 -32.11 -58.58
CA ASP A 632 -21.87 -33.57 -58.44
C ASP A 632 -22.93 -34.32 -59.26
N GLU A 633 -24.19 -33.86 -59.22
CA GLU A 633 -25.27 -34.40 -60.06
C GLU A 633 -24.99 -34.21 -61.54
N LYS A 634 -24.47 -33.04 -61.92
CA LYS A 634 -24.09 -32.74 -63.30
C LYS A 634 -22.97 -33.66 -63.78
N GLU A 635 -21.93 -33.87 -62.98
CA GLU A 635 -20.84 -34.78 -63.27
C GLU A 635 -21.35 -36.22 -63.46
N ALA A 636 -22.22 -36.70 -62.56
CA ALA A 636 -22.84 -38.02 -62.66
C ALA A 636 -23.67 -38.17 -63.95
N SER A 637 -24.49 -37.17 -64.29
CA SER A 637 -25.30 -37.17 -65.52
C SER A 637 -24.43 -37.15 -66.78
N LEU A 638 -23.33 -36.39 -66.78
CA LEU A 638 -22.38 -36.36 -67.89
C LEU A 638 -21.71 -37.73 -68.04
N LYS A 639 -21.22 -38.34 -66.96
CA LYS A 639 -20.63 -39.69 -66.98
C LYS A 639 -21.59 -40.74 -67.54
N GLU A 640 -22.86 -40.71 -67.14
CA GLU A 640 -23.88 -41.63 -67.66
C GLU A 640 -24.13 -41.42 -69.18
N LYS A 641 -24.31 -40.17 -69.61
CA LYS A 641 -24.57 -39.83 -71.02
C LYS A 641 -23.42 -40.20 -71.94
N TYR A 642 -22.19 -39.82 -71.56
CA TYR A 642 -20.99 -40.10 -72.36
C TYR A 642 -20.62 -41.59 -72.31
N GLY A 643 -20.81 -42.27 -71.17
CA GLY A 643 -20.66 -43.73 -71.10
C GLY A 643 -21.66 -44.48 -71.97
N THR A 644 -22.93 -44.03 -72.02
CA THR A 644 -23.95 -44.59 -72.92
C THR A 644 -23.59 -44.32 -74.38
N MET A 645 -23.18 -43.10 -74.71
CA MET A 645 -22.72 -42.72 -76.06
C MET A 645 -21.58 -43.62 -76.52
N GLU A 646 -20.57 -43.82 -75.67
CA GLU A 646 -19.41 -44.66 -75.97
C GLU A 646 -19.81 -46.13 -76.18
N SER A 647 -20.69 -46.67 -75.33
CA SER A 647 -21.26 -48.01 -75.52
C SER A 647 -22.00 -48.14 -76.87
N THR A 648 -22.81 -47.14 -77.23
CA THR A 648 -23.51 -47.13 -78.53
C THR A 648 -22.55 -47.00 -79.71
N LEU A 649 -21.51 -46.18 -79.62
CA LEU A 649 -20.48 -46.03 -80.64
C LEU A 649 -19.68 -47.32 -80.83
N ASN A 650 -19.29 -47.98 -79.73
CA ASN A 650 -18.62 -49.27 -79.77
C ASN A 650 -19.51 -50.36 -80.40
N SER A 651 -20.82 -50.36 -80.11
CA SER A 651 -21.78 -51.27 -80.74
C SER A 651 -21.92 -51.01 -82.25
N LEU A 652 -22.02 -49.74 -82.65
CA LEU A 652 -22.08 -49.34 -84.06
C LEU A 652 -20.78 -49.66 -84.81
N GLU A 653 -19.62 -49.47 -84.18
CA GLU A 653 -18.32 -49.80 -84.75
C GLU A 653 -18.13 -51.32 -84.88
N SER A 654 -18.60 -52.11 -83.91
CA SER A 654 -18.66 -53.57 -84.01
C SER A 654 -19.60 -54.03 -85.13
N GLN A 655 -20.77 -53.40 -85.28
CA GLN A 655 -21.68 -53.66 -86.40
C GLN A 655 -21.05 -53.29 -87.74
N SER A 656 -20.39 -52.14 -87.84
CA SER A 656 -19.67 -51.70 -89.05
C SER A 656 -18.55 -52.67 -89.41
N SER A 657 -17.73 -53.08 -88.43
CA SER A 657 -16.67 -54.07 -88.62
C SER A 657 -17.23 -55.43 -89.06
N THR A 658 -18.40 -55.82 -88.53
CA THR A 658 -19.10 -57.05 -88.94
C THR A 658 -19.59 -56.95 -90.38
N ILE A 659 -20.15 -55.80 -90.78
CA ILE A 659 -20.58 -55.51 -92.15
C ILE A 659 -19.37 -55.51 -93.09
N GLU A 660 -18.28 -54.82 -92.74
CA GLU A 660 -17.05 -54.79 -93.52
C GLU A 660 -16.44 -56.18 -93.69
N ASN A 661 -16.36 -56.97 -92.62
CA ASN A 661 -15.88 -58.35 -92.70
C ASN A 661 -16.79 -59.24 -93.56
N PHE A 662 -18.11 -59.04 -93.50
CA PHE A 662 -19.07 -59.72 -94.37
C PHE A 662 -18.91 -59.30 -95.85
N THR A 663 -18.70 -58.01 -96.13
CA THR A 663 -18.43 -57.49 -97.48
C THR A 663 -17.09 -58.00 -98.02
N ASN A 664 -16.05 -58.02 -97.19
CA ASN A 664 -14.71 -58.51 -97.57
C ASN A 664 -14.68 -60.02 -97.81
N GLN A 665 -15.46 -60.81 -97.05
CA GLN A 665 -15.64 -62.24 -97.31
C GLN A 665 -16.40 -62.51 -98.62
N ASN A 666 -17.35 -61.66 -99.00
CA ASN A 666 -18.06 -61.77 -100.28
C ASN A 666 -17.22 -61.32 -101.50
N ASN A 667 -16.24 -60.45 -101.30
CA ASN A 667 -15.31 -60.00 -102.36
C ASN A 667 -14.08 -60.89 -102.55
N SER A 668 -13.86 -61.88 -101.69
CA SER A 668 -12.68 -62.78 -101.72
C SER A 668 -12.98 -64.16 -102.35
N LYS A 669 -13.89 -64.24 -103.32
CA LYS A 669 -14.09 -65.44 -104.15
C LYS A 669 -13.14 -65.49 -105.33
#